data_AF-A0A936KLK5-F1
#
_entry.id   AF-A0A936KLK5-F1
#
_cell.length_a   1.000
_cell.length_b   1.000
_cell.length_c   1.000
_cell.angle_alpha   90.00
_cell.angle_beta   90.00
_cell.angle_gamma   90.00
#
_symmetry.space_group_name_H-M   'P 1'
#
loop_
_entity.id
_entity.type
_entity.pdbx_description
1 polymer ?
#
loop_
_entity_poly.entity_id
_entity_poly.type
_entity_poly.pdbx_seq_one_letter_code
_entity_poly.pdbx_strand_id
1 'polypeptide(L)'
;MSRNKFCGCGKIGVIQYSIDTDKDGITDDVDLDDDNDGVSDVQEFCNLGKGFSCLPSGLDPSGDDDLDGIPNYKDAINDYNGSLQGCVDGNNDGICDIINASYDTDGDNIPDHLDLDSDNDGITDLDEAGHNQPDIDRNGVIDGAPSVFGINGLYDPIDKDVNSLTAGSKITPIDTDGDSVPDHDDLDSDNDGIYDLREADYGYELADLNNDGRIDVNGTNPVDANGLPSIISPALNGNKPIGYPKDYDGDGVPDWHDLDSDNDGINDVAEASLPDDDNDGIIGTGKPKVNGDGVATADSKGNPLTATNKPTDTDGDGIPDWHDADSDNDGIKDVIEAGFSDPDNDGQVGTGKPIVNPFGQPKEGNKSKTPDFDKDGIPDFRDTECNLVLDKPTLTNSEDVCTNSDIILYAQSNYPSTNFVWYNASGDTLSKNSKSLVINANNTKAISPYFVQIFYNGCKSTLSDPLQVKLKAIPLNADFNAVNDSYRVAINGSLTSNVTLNDAYSNAFNWIVAVATAPQNGTVTISTNGEFTYKPNNGYKGADKFTYKLAYADCPDIFKTAEVVLDVNNDNVDDCNIPNIITPNDDDENDVLIIPCADSYPESELTVYNRWGSVVYNERNYKNKWKGTYNGDLLPAGTYYYTYKLKPSDSKCKVGYVTIVRD
;
A
#
# COMPACT_ATOMS: atom_id res chain seq x y z
N MET A 1 98.47 -28.37 -14.23
CA MET A 1 97.16 -28.80 -14.77
C MET A 1 96.33 -29.30 -13.61
N SER A 2 95.24 -28.59 -13.37
CA SER A 2 94.40 -28.60 -12.17
C SER A 2 93.54 -29.88 -12.05
N ARG A 3 93.34 -30.33 -10.81
CA ARG A 3 92.31 -31.30 -10.44
C ARG A 3 90.96 -30.57 -10.40
N ASN A 4 90.04 -30.87 -11.32
CA ASN A 4 88.66 -30.44 -11.15
C ASN A 4 87.94 -31.41 -10.21
N LYS A 5 87.75 -30.95 -8.97
CA LYS A 5 86.60 -31.30 -8.14
C LYS A 5 85.35 -30.94 -8.93
N PHE A 6 84.51 -31.91 -9.24
CA PHE A 6 83.09 -31.63 -9.38
C PHE A 6 82.49 -31.77 -7.98
N CYS A 7 82.02 -30.64 -7.44
CA CYS A 7 81.17 -30.57 -6.27
C CYS A 7 79.95 -31.46 -6.48
N GLY A 8 79.46 -32.05 -5.40
CA GLY A 8 78.27 -32.87 -5.39
C GLY A 8 77.05 -32.10 -5.90
N CYS A 9 76.09 -32.86 -6.42
CA CYS A 9 74.70 -32.45 -6.41
C CYS A 9 74.40 -31.89 -5.03
N GLY A 10 74.16 -30.58 -4.95
CA GLY A 10 73.24 -30.07 -3.95
C GLY A 10 71.95 -30.87 -4.14
N LYS A 11 71.42 -31.38 -3.03
CA LYS A 11 70.03 -31.82 -3.01
C LYS A 11 69.24 -30.65 -3.58
N ILE A 12 68.54 -30.87 -4.69
CA ILE A 12 67.34 -30.10 -4.98
C ILE A 12 66.47 -30.39 -3.77
N GLY A 13 66.35 -29.43 -2.86
CA GLY A 13 65.30 -29.44 -1.86
C GLY A 13 64.03 -29.33 -2.67
N VAL A 14 63.43 -30.47 -2.98
CA VAL A 14 62.00 -30.48 -3.29
C VAL A 14 61.38 -30.16 -1.95
N ILE A 15 60.99 -28.91 -1.77
CA ILE A 15 60.17 -28.49 -0.66
C ILE A 15 58.86 -29.24 -0.90
N GLN A 16 58.51 -30.13 0.03
CA GLN A 16 57.16 -30.65 0.05
C GLN A 16 56.32 -29.55 0.68
N TYR A 17 55.74 -28.68 -0.14
CA TYR A 17 54.47 -28.09 0.20
C TYR A 17 53.51 -29.29 0.37
N SER A 18 53.05 -29.44 1.61
CA SER A 18 52.21 -30.55 2.08
C SER A 18 51.22 -30.04 3.12
N ILE A 19 50.99 -28.72 3.07
CA ILE A 19 49.91 -28.06 3.77
C ILE A 19 48.72 -28.17 2.82
N ASP A 20 47.58 -28.44 3.42
CA ASP A 20 46.28 -28.81 2.86
C ASP A 20 45.32 -28.33 3.95
N THR A 21 45.05 -27.03 3.91
CA THR A 21 44.46 -26.27 5.02
C THR A 21 43.03 -26.71 5.28
N ASP A 22 42.21 -26.72 4.24
CA ASP A 22 40.83 -27.19 4.21
C ASP A 22 40.65 -28.73 4.33
N LYS A 23 41.67 -29.53 4.00
CA LYS A 23 41.68 -31.02 3.99
C LYS A 23 40.82 -31.62 2.88
N ASP A 24 40.68 -30.93 1.76
CA ASP A 24 40.03 -31.46 0.57
C ASP A 24 40.92 -32.50 -0.16
N GLY A 25 42.22 -32.52 0.14
CA GLY A 25 43.22 -33.45 -0.40
C GLY A 25 44.02 -32.93 -1.59
N ILE A 26 43.83 -31.67 -1.97
CA ILE A 26 44.72 -30.83 -2.75
C ILE A 26 45.67 -30.13 -1.76
N THR A 27 46.76 -29.53 -2.24
CA THR A 27 47.71 -28.84 -1.37
C THR A 27 47.71 -27.38 -1.73
N ASP A 28 47.91 -26.52 -0.74
CA ASP A 28 47.73 -25.07 -0.87
C ASP A 28 48.52 -24.45 -2.06
N ASP A 29 49.65 -25.04 -2.46
CA ASP A 29 50.44 -24.59 -3.64
C ASP A 29 49.82 -24.92 -5.01
N VAL A 30 48.64 -25.55 -5.02
CA VAL A 30 47.90 -26.03 -6.18
C VAL A 30 46.40 -25.76 -6.04
N ASP A 31 45.91 -25.63 -4.82
CA ASP A 31 44.54 -25.18 -4.57
C ASP A 31 44.29 -23.81 -5.18
N LEU A 32 43.02 -23.50 -5.41
CA LEU A 32 42.60 -22.16 -5.83
C LEU A 32 41.67 -21.51 -4.79
N ASP A 33 41.37 -22.20 -3.70
CA ASP A 33 40.51 -21.80 -2.58
C ASP A 33 41.00 -22.59 -1.35
N ASP A 34 42.11 -22.11 -0.76
CA ASP A 34 42.91 -22.82 0.25
C ASP A 34 42.14 -23.17 1.55
N ASP A 35 41.07 -22.45 1.86
CA ASP A 35 40.24 -22.63 3.04
C ASP A 35 38.79 -23.05 2.75
N ASN A 36 38.41 -23.10 1.47
CA ASN A 36 37.16 -23.64 0.94
C ASN A 36 35.92 -22.87 1.41
N ASP A 37 36.01 -21.54 1.52
CA ASP A 37 34.89 -20.65 1.79
C ASP A 37 34.12 -20.25 0.49
N GLY A 38 34.67 -20.56 -0.68
CA GLY A 38 34.07 -20.30 -1.99
C GLY A 38 34.48 -18.99 -2.66
N VAL A 39 35.31 -18.20 -2.00
CA VAL A 39 36.14 -17.16 -2.60
C VAL A 39 37.48 -17.80 -2.99
N SER A 40 38.02 -17.46 -4.16
CA SER A 40 39.31 -18.05 -4.57
C SER A 40 40.47 -17.18 -4.07
N ASP A 41 41.65 -17.76 -3.80
CA ASP A 41 42.84 -17.04 -3.31
C ASP A 41 43.21 -15.82 -4.18
N VAL A 42 42.98 -15.95 -5.49
CA VAL A 42 43.26 -14.87 -6.45
C VAL A 42 42.29 -13.70 -6.28
N GLN A 43 41.06 -13.95 -5.87
CA GLN A 43 40.02 -12.93 -5.69
C GLN A 43 40.28 -12.15 -4.41
N GLU A 44 40.48 -12.83 -3.30
CA GLU A 44 40.83 -12.21 -2.01
C GLU A 44 42.07 -11.31 -2.15
N PHE A 45 43.05 -11.75 -2.94
CA PHE A 45 44.22 -10.93 -3.24
C PHE A 45 43.99 -9.82 -4.31
N CYS A 46 43.16 -10.04 -5.35
CA CYS A 46 43.08 -9.18 -6.55
C CYS A 46 41.77 -8.37 -6.70
N ASN A 47 41.22 -7.85 -5.61
CA ASN A 47 40.00 -7.03 -5.67
C ASN A 47 40.21 -5.64 -6.30
N LEU A 48 39.15 -5.12 -6.95
CA LEU A 48 39.19 -3.96 -7.85
C LEU A 48 39.50 -2.63 -7.13
N GLY A 49 39.27 -2.56 -5.81
CA GLY A 49 39.52 -1.40 -4.95
C GLY A 49 40.98 -1.22 -4.46
N LYS A 50 41.72 -2.32 -4.25
CA LYS A 50 43.13 -2.29 -3.76
C LYS A 50 44.14 -1.85 -4.84
N GLY A 51 43.68 -1.69 -6.09
CA GLY A 51 44.33 -0.91 -7.12
C GLY A 51 45.73 -1.35 -7.53
N PHE A 52 45.88 -2.49 -8.21
CA PHE A 52 46.87 -2.63 -9.28
C PHE A 52 46.44 -3.71 -10.27
N SER A 53 46.80 -3.53 -11.55
CA SER A 53 46.63 -4.55 -12.58
C SER A 53 47.18 -5.88 -12.08
N CYS A 54 46.31 -6.88 -11.90
CA CYS A 54 46.67 -8.26 -11.60
C CYS A 54 47.95 -8.57 -12.38
N LEU A 55 49.03 -8.86 -11.64
CA LEU A 55 50.34 -9.06 -12.26
C LEU A 55 50.18 -10.05 -13.42
N PRO A 56 50.87 -9.86 -14.56
CA PRO A 56 50.66 -10.67 -15.76
C PRO A 56 51.12 -12.12 -15.57
N SER A 57 50.38 -12.90 -14.78
CA SER A 57 50.50 -14.35 -14.53
C SER A 57 49.49 -14.92 -13.53
N GLY A 58 48.83 -14.14 -12.66
CA GLY A 58 47.96 -14.69 -11.60
C GLY A 58 48.78 -15.42 -10.53
N LEU A 59 49.33 -14.64 -9.59
CA LEU A 59 50.15 -15.20 -8.51
C LEU A 59 49.22 -15.83 -7.49
N ASP A 60 49.45 -17.11 -7.23
CA ASP A 60 48.92 -17.86 -6.10
C ASP A 60 49.70 -17.37 -4.85
N PRO A 61 49.02 -16.86 -3.79
CA PRO A 61 49.65 -16.41 -2.56
C PRO A 61 50.50 -17.51 -1.87
N SER A 62 50.02 -18.74 -1.87
CA SER A 62 50.66 -19.94 -1.32
C SER A 62 51.83 -20.45 -2.18
N GLY A 63 51.93 -20.01 -3.43
CA GLY A 63 53.04 -20.27 -4.34
C GLY A 63 54.41 -19.72 -3.92
N ASP A 64 55.47 -20.18 -4.58
CA ASP A 64 56.89 -19.80 -4.35
C ASP A 64 57.53 -19.36 -5.66
N ASP A 65 57.40 -18.07 -6.00
CA ASP A 65 57.76 -17.54 -7.32
C ASP A 65 59.26 -17.54 -7.61
N ASP A 66 60.08 -17.21 -6.61
CA ASP A 66 61.53 -17.07 -6.76
C ASP A 66 62.29 -18.38 -6.40
N LEU A 67 61.55 -19.38 -5.93
CA LEU A 67 62.00 -20.73 -5.59
C LEU A 67 62.99 -20.76 -4.42
N ASP A 68 62.86 -19.81 -3.49
CA ASP A 68 63.65 -19.73 -2.27
C ASP A 68 63.05 -20.56 -1.11
N GLY A 69 61.78 -20.95 -1.25
CA GLY A 69 61.04 -21.79 -0.32
C GLY A 69 60.19 -21.06 0.69
N ILE A 70 59.92 -19.77 0.47
CA ILE A 70 59.02 -18.95 1.27
C ILE A 70 57.80 -18.63 0.38
N PRO A 71 56.56 -18.89 0.86
CA PRO A 71 55.36 -18.50 0.12
C PRO A 71 55.31 -17.01 -0.18
N ASN A 72 54.70 -16.64 -1.31
CA ASN A 72 54.62 -15.26 -1.79
C ASN A 72 54.05 -14.29 -0.73
N TYR A 73 53.04 -14.68 0.06
CA TYR A 73 52.45 -13.84 1.11
C TYR A 73 53.37 -13.63 2.33
N LYS A 74 54.36 -14.52 2.54
CA LYS A 74 55.32 -14.49 3.66
C LYS A 74 56.70 -14.00 3.27
N ASP A 75 56.95 -13.76 1.98
CA ASP A 75 58.28 -13.48 1.47
C ASP A 75 58.63 -11.98 1.57
N ALA A 76 59.60 -11.67 2.44
CA ALA A 76 60.11 -10.32 2.64
C ALA A 76 61.06 -9.85 1.53
N ILE A 77 61.52 -10.75 0.67
CA ILE A 77 62.48 -10.50 -0.41
C ILE A 77 61.89 -10.95 -1.76
N ASN A 78 60.56 -10.93 -1.90
CA ASN A 78 59.89 -11.28 -3.15
C ASN A 78 60.43 -10.41 -4.29
N ASP A 79 61.19 -11.03 -5.19
CA ASP A 79 62.04 -10.36 -6.16
C ASP A 79 61.41 -10.23 -7.55
N TYR A 80 60.08 -10.12 -7.64
CA TYR A 80 59.38 -9.89 -8.90
C TYR A 80 60.00 -8.71 -9.69
N ASN A 81 60.80 -9.03 -10.71
CA ASN A 81 61.58 -8.08 -11.53
C ASN A 81 62.51 -7.12 -10.75
N GLY A 82 62.90 -7.44 -9.51
CA GLY A 82 63.83 -6.64 -8.70
C GLY A 82 63.20 -5.40 -8.05
N SER A 83 61.87 -5.36 -7.88
CA SER A 83 61.19 -4.44 -6.96
C SER A 83 60.96 -5.16 -5.64
N LEU A 84 61.43 -4.61 -4.52
CA LEU A 84 61.10 -5.13 -3.19
C LEU A 84 59.58 -4.97 -2.96
N GLN A 85 58.85 -6.08 -2.97
CA GLN A 85 57.45 -6.16 -2.54
C GLN A 85 57.32 -6.49 -1.04
N GLY A 86 58.48 -6.52 -0.35
CA GLY A 86 58.62 -6.99 1.01
C GLY A 86 57.98 -6.13 2.10
N CYS A 87 57.45 -6.85 3.08
CA CYS A 87 57.03 -6.47 4.41
C CYS A 87 58.22 -6.10 5.33
N VAL A 88 57.92 -5.89 6.62
CA VAL A 88 58.95 -5.71 7.65
C VAL A 88 59.57 -7.05 8.01
N ASP A 89 60.84 -7.24 7.67
CA ASP A 89 61.69 -8.32 8.18
C ASP A 89 62.77 -7.74 9.10
N GLY A 90 62.40 -7.56 10.37
CA GLY A 90 63.27 -7.00 11.40
C GLY A 90 64.43 -7.92 11.77
N ASN A 91 64.29 -9.22 11.50
CA ASN A 91 65.24 -10.24 11.91
C ASN A 91 66.21 -10.67 10.78
N ASN A 92 65.90 -10.27 9.53
CA ASN A 92 66.59 -10.55 8.27
C ASN A 92 66.69 -12.05 7.94
N ASP A 93 65.65 -12.84 8.21
CA ASP A 93 65.57 -14.26 7.84
C ASP A 93 64.86 -14.51 6.50
N GLY A 94 64.39 -13.45 5.84
CA GLY A 94 63.65 -13.53 4.57
C GLY A 94 62.14 -13.69 4.75
N ILE A 95 61.65 -13.86 5.99
CA ILE A 95 60.24 -14.06 6.29
C ILE A 95 59.66 -12.76 6.88
N CYS A 96 58.44 -12.44 6.50
CA CYS A 96 57.68 -11.36 7.12
C CYS A 96 57.50 -11.55 8.62
N ASP A 97 57.88 -10.53 9.43
CA ASP A 97 57.53 -10.51 10.85
C ASP A 97 56.03 -10.22 11.06
N ILE A 98 55.40 -9.50 10.12
CA ILE A 98 53.97 -9.22 10.01
C ILE A 98 53.58 -9.34 8.54
N ILE A 99 52.48 -10.03 8.24
CA ILE A 99 51.96 -10.15 6.87
C ILE A 99 51.69 -8.76 6.30
N ASN A 100 51.89 -8.62 4.99
CA ASN A 100 51.65 -7.33 4.33
C ASN A 100 50.13 -7.13 4.23
N ALA A 101 49.62 -5.96 4.60
CA ALA A 101 48.21 -5.58 4.51
C ALA A 101 47.61 -5.59 3.08
N SER A 102 48.35 -6.08 2.09
CA SER A 102 47.81 -6.42 0.76
C SER A 102 47.38 -7.90 0.65
N TYR A 103 47.57 -8.68 1.71
CA TYR A 103 47.22 -10.09 1.84
C TYR A 103 46.52 -10.37 3.19
N ASP A 104 46.13 -9.32 3.93
CA ASP A 104 45.73 -9.39 5.34
C ASP A 104 44.92 -8.10 5.60
N THR A 105 43.64 -8.16 5.24
CA THR A 105 42.71 -7.03 5.18
C THR A 105 42.45 -6.44 6.56
N ASP A 106 42.28 -7.28 7.58
CA ASP A 106 41.94 -6.87 8.93
C ASP A 106 43.16 -6.67 9.86
N GLY A 107 44.32 -7.19 9.47
CA GLY A 107 45.57 -7.08 10.20
C GLY A 107 45.71 -8.03 11.39
N ASP A 108 44.97 -9.14 11.42
CA ASP A 108 45.08 -10.16 12.48
C ASP A 108 46.31 -11.08 12.32
N ASN A 109 47.00 -10.97 11.18
CA ASN A 109 48.18 -11.73 10.76
C ASN A 109 47.89 -13.18 10.31
N ILE A 110 46.65 -13.48 9.97
CA ILE A 110 46.21 -14.55 9.08
C ILE A 110 45.96 -13.90 7.71
N PRO A 111 46.47 -14.49 6.61
CA PRO A 111 46.27 -13.89 5.30
C PRO A 111 44.90 -14.24 4.72
N ASP A 112 44.28 -13.32 3.98
CA ASP A 112 42.90 -13.41 3.44
C ASP A 112 42.55 -14.82 2.91
N HIS A 113 43.31 -15.39 1.95
CA HIS A 113 43.14 -16.78 1.44
C HIS A 113 43.17 -17.96 2.44
N LEU A 114 43.35 -17.70 3.73
CA LEU A 114 43.30 -18.68 4.81
C LEU A 114 42.39 -18.21 5.96
N ASP A 115 41.70 -17.10 5.78
CA ASP A 115 40.84 -16.42 6.73
C ASP A 115 39.39 -16.59 6.30
N LEU A 116 38.53 -17.06 7.22
CA LEU A 116 37.13 -17.32 6.91
C LEU A 116 36.22 -16.10 7.13
N ASP A 117 36.81 -14.97 7.54
CA ASP A 117 36.19 -13.67 7.82
C ASP A 117 37.26 -12.58 7.58
N SER A 118 37.60 -12.38 6.30
CA SER A 118 38.75 -11.60 5.83
C SER A 118 38.77 -10.16 6.34
N ASP A 119 37.61 -9.56 6.55
CA ASP A 119 37.49 -8.22 7.10
C ASP A 119 37.07 -8.16 8.58
N ASN A 120 36.85 -9.32 9.20
CA ASN A 120 36.57 -9.46 10.61
C ASN A 120 35.37 -8.64 11.08
N ASP A 121 34.38 -8.46 10.20
CA ASP A 121 33.09 -7.85 10.50
C ASP A 121 32.14 -8.86 11.18
N GLY A 122 32.50 -10.14 11.23
CA GLY A 122 31.76 -11.19 11.91
C GLY A 122 30.75 -11.95 11.04
N ILE A 123 30.57 -11.54 9.79
CA ILE A 123 30.01 -12.34 8.70
C ILE A 123 31.17 -13.16 8.11
N THR A 124 30.90 -14.32 7.52
CA THR A 124 31.97 -15.13 6.92
C THR A 124 32.00 -14.89 5.43
N ASP A 125 33.19 -14.93 4.82
CA ASP A 125 33.42 -14.82 3.38
C ASP A 125 32.49 -15.75 2.57
N LEU A 126 32.20 -16.95 3.08
CA LEU A 126 31.23 -17.88 2.49
C LEU A 126 29.80 -17.34 2.39
N ASP A 127 29.33 -16.65 3.42
CA ASP A 127 28.02 -16.00 3.44
C ASP A 127 27.99 -14.79 2.50
N GLU A 128 29.11 -14.07 2.41
CA GLU A 128 29.27 -12.85 1.62
C GLU A 128 29.58 -13.12 0.16
N ALA A 129 30.10 -14.29 -0.20
CA ALA A 129 30.44 -14.65 -1.58
C ALA A 129 29.20 -14.68 -2.52
N GLY A 130 27.98 -14.58 -1.99
CA GLY A 130 26.75 -14.36 -2.76
C GLY A 130 26.24 -15.60 -3.51
N HIS A 131 26.82 -16.77 -3.25
CA HIS A 131 26.51 -18.00 -3.98
C HIS A 131 25.70 -19.06 -3.22
N ASN A 132 25.40 -18.83 -1.93
CA ASN A 132 24.53 -19.68 -1.10
C ASN A 132 24.97 -21.17 -1.07
N GLN A 133 26.25 -21.40 -0.78
CA GLN A 133 26.82 -22.74 -0.69
C GLN A 133 26.42 -23.43 0.63
N PRO A 134 26.47 -24.77 0.69
CA PRO A 134 26.08 -25.50 1.88
C PRO A 134 27.13 -25.33 3.01
N ASP A 135 26.67 -24.91 4.17
CA ASP A 135 27.42 -24.96 5.44
C ASP A 135 26.46 -25.35 6.57
N ILE A 136 26.39 -26.64 6.88
CA ILE A 136 25.44 -27.23 7.83
C ILE A 136 25.91 -27.05 9.26
N ASP A 137 27.22 -27.05 9.50
CA ASP A 137 27.79 -26.92 10.85
C ASP A 137 28.19 -25.50 11.23
N ARG A 138 28.02 -24.54 10.30
CA ARG A 138 28.25 -23.09 10.43
C ARG A 138 29.65 -22.80 10.93
N ASN A 139 30.63 -23.25 10.15
CA ASN A 139 32.03 -23.07 10.45
C ASN A 139 32.77 -22.16 9.44
N GLY A 140 32.06 -21.61 8.45
CA GLY A 140 32.64 -20.75 7.40
C GLY A 140 33.17 -21.52 6.19
N VAL A 141 33.20 -22.86 6.24
CA VAL A 141 33.75 -23.72 5.18
C VAL A 141 32.63 -24.46 4.46
N ILE A 142 32.74 -24.58 3.15
CA ILE A 142 31.79 -25.31 2.32
C ILE A 142 31.75 -26.79 2.70
N ASP A 143 30.57 -27.29 3.02
CA ASP A 143 30.33 -28.69 3.30
C ASP A 143 30.41 -29.56 2.03
N GLY A 144 31.39 -30.48 2.01
CA GLY A 144 31.61 -31.38 0.90
C GLY A 144 32.37 -32.65 1.26
N ALA A 145 32.24 -33.68 0.42
CA ALA A 145 33.23 -34.77 0.42
C ALA A 145 34.37 -34.36 -0.51
N PRO A 146 35.64 -34.73 -0.27
CA PRO A 146 36.79 -34.44 -1.15
C PRO A 146 36.61 -34.63 -2.66
N SER A 147 35.63 -35.45 -3.08
CA SER A 147 35.31 -35.66 -4.49
C SER A 147 34.43 -34.58 -5.14
N VAL A 148 33.93 -33.61 -4.37
CA VAL A 148 33.12 -32.48 -4.87
C VAL A 148 33.94 -31.22 -5.06
N PHE A 149 35.20 -31.25 -4.63
CA PHE A 149 36.22 -30.26 -4.91
C PHE A 149 37.02 -30.78 -6.11
N GLY A 150 37.26 -29.88 -7.06
CA GLY A 150 37.88 -30.20 -8.34
C GLY A 150 39.33 -30.66 -8.18
N ILE A 151 40.03 -30.86 -9.29
CA ILE A 151 41.50 -31.11 -9.24
C ILE A 151 42.31 -29.84 -8.91
N ASN A 152 41.61 -28.72 -8.82
CA ASN A 152 42.02 -27.35 -8.58
C ASN A 152 41.41 -26.82 -7.26
N GLY A 153 40.90 -27.72 -6.40
CA GLY A 153 40.36 -27.45 -5.07
C GLY A 153 39.05 -26.65 -4.99
N LEU A 154 38.68 -25.88 -6.03
CA LEU A 154 37.39 -25.20 -6.07
C LEU A 154 36.17 -26.15 -5.97
N TYR A 155 35.12 -25.69 -5.30
CA TYR A 155 33.85 -26.39 -5.20
C TYR A 155 33.14 -26.55 -6.57
N ASP A 156 33.01 -27.79 -7.06
CA ASP A 156 32.49 -28.13 -8.41
C ASP A 156 31.16 -27.45 -8.79
N PRO A 157 30.16 -27.30 -7.88
CA PRO A 157 28.91 -26.61 -8.21
C PRO A 157 29.02 -25.13 -8.60
N ILE A 158 30.02 -24.43 -8.09
CA ILE A 158 30.30 -23.02 -8.45
C ILE A 158 31.43 -22.90 -9.47
N ASP A 159 32.31 -23.90 -9.54
CA ASP A 159 33.37 -23.96 -10.53
C ASP A 159 32.83 -24.28 -11.94
N LYS A 160 32.90 -23.28 -12.83
CA LYS A 160 32.48 -23.42 -14.24
C LYS A 160 33.53 -24.16 -15.09
N ASP A 161 34.73 -24.43 -14.58
CA ASP A 161 35.83 -25.11 -15.28
C ASP A 161 36.61 -26.09 -14.38
N VAL A 162 35.91 -27.07 -13.81
CA VAL A 162 36.37 -28.17 -12.90
C VAL A 162 37.62 -28.97 -13.29
N ASN A 163 38.29 -28.68 -14.41
CA ASN A 163 39.57 -29.31 -14.80
C ASN A 163 40.66 -28.29 -15.17
N SER A 164 40.42 -26.99 -14.96
CA SER A 164 41.37 -25.93 -15.27
C SER A 164 42.19 -25.58 -14.04
N LEU A 165 43.49 -25.89 -14.07
CA LEU A 165 44.49 -25.41 -13.10
C LEU A 165 44.87 -23.93 -13.34
N THR A 166 43.98 -23.15 -13.93
CA THR A 166 44.19 -21.72 -14.17
C THR A 166 42.95 -21.00 -13.67
N ALA A 167 43.15 -19.87 -12.97
CA ALA A 167 42.19 -18.92 -12.39
C ALA A 167 41.19 -18.29 -13.41
N GLY A 168 40.73 -19.09 -14.37
CA GLY A 168 39.67 -18.78 -15.30
C GLY A 168 38.29 -19.20 -14.78
N SER A 169 38.21 -19.76 -13.57
CA SER A 169 36.94 -19.97 -12.87
C SER A 169 36.33 -18.61 -12.59
N LYS A 170 35.22 -18.34 -13.28
CA LYS A 170 34.46 -17.10 -13.14
C LYS A 170 33.46 -17.25 -11.99
N ILE A 171 34.00 -17.46 -10.80
CA ILE A 171 33.33 -17.02 -9.58
C ILE A 171 33.62 -15.51 -9.53
N THR A 172 32.68 -14.71 -9.05
CA THR A 172 32.87 -13.27 -8.92
C THR A 172 32.16 -12.94 -7.63
N PRO A 173 32.92 -12.60 -6.57
CA PRO A 173 32.35 -12.07 -5.35
C PRO A 173 31.33 -10.99 -5.69
N ILE A 174 30.28 -10.96 -4.90
CA ILE A 174 29.30 -9.90 -4.98
C ILE A 174 29.92 -8.60 -4.44
N ASP A 175 29.40 -7.50 -4.94
CA ASP A 175 29.82 -6.11 -4.68
C ASP A 175 28.48 -5.37 -4.72
N THR A 176 27.84 -5.30 -3.56
CA THR A 176 26.42 -4.94 -3.43
C THR A 176 26.17 -3.48 -3.76
N ASP A 177 26.99 -2.56 -3.25
CA ASP A 177 26.89 -1.12 -3.52
C ASP A 177 27.58 -0.69 -4.85
N GLY A 178 28.42 -1.56 -5.42
CA GLY A 178 29.15 -1.31 -6.67
C GLY A 178 30.31 -0.32 -6.53
N ASP A 179 30.96 -0.19 -5.37
CA ASP A 179 32.11 0.69 -5.11
C ASP A 179 33.46 0.10 -5.51
N SER A 180 33.48 -1.19 -5.89
CA SER A 180 34.66 -2.00 -6.25
C SER A 180 35.43 -2.64 -5.09
N VAL A 181 34.92 -2.57 -3.87
CA VAL A 181 35.26 -3.42 -2.73
C VAL A 181 34.17 -4.50 -2.67
N PRO A 182 34.52 -5.78 -2.83
CA PRO A 182 33.52 -6.84 -2.72
C PRO A 182 33.13 -7.08 -1.27
N ASP A 183 31.93 -7.62 -1.07
CA ASP A 183 31.28 -7.75 0.23
C ASP A 183 32.20 -8.34 1.34
N HIS A 184 32.84 -9.50 1.14
CA HIS A 184 33.85 -10.09 2.10
C HIS A 184 35.07 -9.22 2.49
N ASP A 185 35.22 -8.03 1.90
CA ASP A 185 36.30 -7.06 2.11
C ASP A 185 35.72 -5.67 2.51
N ASP A 186 34.39 -5.53 2.57
CA ASP A 186 33.61 -4.30 2.75
C ASP A 186 32.87 -4.31 4.09
N LEU A 187 33.16 -3.32 4.94
CA LEU A 187 32.55 -3.24 6.27
C LEU A 187 31.14 -2.58 6.28
N ASP A 188 30.63 -2.15 5.13
CA ASP A 188 29.36 -1.41 4.92
C ASP A 188 28.83 -1.73 3.49
N SER A 189 28.51 -3.01 3.25
CA SER A 189 28.29 -3.62 1.92
C SER A 189 27.15 -2.98 1.11
N ASP A 190 26.19 -2.34 1.76
CA ASP A 190 25.11 -1.61 1.10
C ASP A 190 25.27 -0.08 1.14
N ASN A 191 26.29 0.42 1.85
CA ASN A 191 26.64 1.83 2.01
C ASN A 191 25.51 2.67 2.62
N ASP A 192 24.67 2.10 3.48
CA ASP A 192 23.70 2.85 4.26
C ASP A 192 24.35 3.60 5.47
N GLY A 193 25.59 3.23 5.82
CA GLY A 193 26.39 3.85 6.87
C GLY A 193 26.19 3.28 8.28
N ILE A 194 25.42 2.21 8.42
CA ILE A 194 25.59 1.23 9.48
C ILE A 194 26.78 0.33 9.06
N TYR A 195 27.30 -0.51 9.95
CA TYR A 195 28.37 -1.43 9.55
C TYR A 195 27.77 -2.83 9.56
N ASP A 196 28.25 -3.68 8.66
CA ASP A 196 27.78 -5.06 8.48
C ASP A 196 27.86 -5.85 9.81
N LEU A 197 28.91 -5.65 10.61
CA LEU A 197 29.03 -6.18 11.99
C LEU A 197 27.82 -5.87 12.88
N ARG A 198 27.24 -4.67 12.75
CA ARG A 198 26.04 -4.27 13.50
C ARG A 198 24.79 -4.92 12.92
N GLU A 199 24.68 -4.97 11.61
CA GLU A 199 23.49 -5.47 10.90
C GLU A 199 23.35 -6.98 10.97
N ALA A 200 24.47 -7.70 11.05
CA ALA A 200 24.48 -9.14 11.30
C ALA A 200 23.76 -9.55 12.61
N ASP A 201 23.59 -8.62 13.57
CA ASP A 201 22.84 -8.75 14.83
C ASP A 201 23.17 -10.03 15.62
N TYR A 202 24.45 -10.41 15.66
CA TYR A 202 24.90 -11.59 16.39
C TYR A 202 25.03 -11.41 17.91
N GLY A 203 24.88 -10.17 18.40
CA GLY A 203 25.16 -9.80 19.79
C GLY A 203 26.66 -9.64 20.08
N TYR A 204 27.47 -9.48 19.03
CA TYR A 204 28.93 -9.28 19.08
C TYR A 204 29.35 -7.86 18.74
N GLU A 205 28.43 -6.98 18.37
CA GLU A 205 28.66 -5.55 18.11
C GLU A 205 29.26 -4.80 19.32
N LEU A 206 29.08 -5.35 20.53
CA LEU A 206 29.75 -4.85 21.75
C LEU A 206 31.25 -5.19 21.82
N ALA A 207 31.73 -6.08 20.96
CA ALA A 207 33.14 -6.45 20.84
C ALA A 207 33.93 -5.40 20.03
N ASP A 208 33.28 -4.62 19.17
CA ASP A 208 33.89 -3.43 18.56
C ASP A 208 33.86 -2.24 19.53
N LEU A 209 34.89 -2.13 20.36
CA LEU A 209 35.02 -1.02 21.31
C LEU A 209 35.49 0.26 20.64
N ASN A 210 36.08 0.17 19.46
CA ASN A 210 36.80 1.24 18.80
C ASN A 210 35.98 1.91 17.67
N ASN A 211 34.88 1.27 17.27
CA ASN A 211 33.86 1.70 16.32
C ASN A 211 34.36 1.82 14.88
N ASP A 212 35.21 0.88 14.46
CA ASP A 212 35.79 0.79 13.13
C ASP A 212 35.16 -0.28 12.23
N GLY A 213 34.10 -0.95 12.68
CA GLY A 213 33.38 -1.95 11.89
C GLY A 213 33.87 -3.37 12.13
N ARG A 214 34.99 -3.56 12.83
CA ARG A 214 35.63 -4.87 13.00
C ARG A 214 35.53 -5.38 14.43
N ILE A 215 35.52 -6.70 14.60
CA ILE A 215 35.60 -7.34 15.92
C ILE A 215 37.00 -7.12 16.51
N ASP A 216 37.11 -6.44 17.66
CA ASP A 216 38.41 -6.16 18.26
C ASP A 216 39.20 -7.45 18.62
N VAL A 217 40.32 -7.68 17.92
CA VAL A 217 41.28 -8.74 18.24
C VAL A 217 42.24 -8.30 19.35
N ASN A 218 42.34 -9.10 20.42
CA ASN A 218 43.23 -8.80 21.54
C ASN A 218 43.55 -10.03 22.39
N GLY A 219 44.37 -9.87 23.44
CA GLY A 219 44.78 -11.00 24.29
C GLY A 219 43.65 -11.73 25.04
N THR A 220 42.44 -11.16 25.10
CA THR A 220 41.23 -11.84 25.61
C THR A 220 40.27 -12.33 24.52
N ASN A 221 40.44 -11.85 23.29
CA ASN A 221 39.73 -12.29 22.09
C ASN A 221 40.75 -12.57 20.96
N PRO A 222 41.57 -13.63 21.07
CA PRO A 222 42.51 -13.98 20.01
C PRO A 222 41.78 -14.60 18.82
N VAL A 223 42.40 -14.52 17.65
CA VAL A 223 42.00 -15.25 16.44
C VAL A 223 42.49 -16.69 16.47
N ASP A 224 41.83 -17.58 15.72
CA ASP A 224 42.23 -18.99 15.61
C ASP A 224 43.25 -19.23 14.47
N ALA A 225 43.18 -20.37 13.79
CA ALA A 225 44.09 -20.67 12.66
C ALA A 225 43.51 -20.25 11.30
N ASN A 226 42.22 -19.91 11.28
CA ASN A 226 41.40 -19.54 10.15
C ASN A 226 40.88 -18.10 10.32
N GLY A 227 41.66 -17.25 11.02
CA GLY A 227 41.37 -15.83 11.28
C GLY A 227 40.18 -15.49 12.20
N LEU A 228 39.26 -16.44 12.44
CA LEU A 228 38.08 -16.19 13.25
C LEU A 228 38.40 -15.78 14.71
N PRO A 229 37.88 -14.63 15.21
CA PRO A 229 37.99 -14.21 16.59
C PRO A 229 37.32 -15.19 17.54
N SER A 230 37.91 -15.41 18.72
CA SER A 230 37.46 -16.44 19.67
C SER A 230 35.99 -16.35 20.11
N ILE A 231 35.35 -15.19 19.95
CA ILE A 231 33.94 -14.98 20.25
C ILE A 231 33.02 -15.67 19.24
N ILE A 232 33.43 -15.74 17.96
CA ILE A 232 32.67 -16.37 16.86
C ILE A 232 33.24 -17.72 16.45
N SER A 233 34.55 -17.92 16.56
CA SER A 233 35.27 -19.14 16.20
C SER A 233 34.67 -20.39 16.85
N PRO A 234 34.11 -21.34 16.06
CA PRO A 234 33.68 -22.64 16.58
C PRO A 234 34.82 -23.41 17.24
N ALA A 235 36.06 -23.25 16.77
CA ALA A 235 37.23 -23.94 17.32
C ALA A 235 37.60 -23.47 18.74
N LEU A 236 37.30 -22.20 19.09
CA LEU A 236 37.67 -21.59 20.37
C LEU A 236 36.49 -21.42 21.33
N ASN A 237 35.25 -21.31 20.84
CA ASN A 237 34.06 -21.04 21.65
C ASN A 237 33.31 -22.31 22.13
N GLY A 238 33.89 -23.50 21.90
CA GLY A 238 33.30 -24.77 22.31
C GLY A 238 32.37 -25.39 21.27
N ASN A 239 32.69 -25.21 19.98
CA ASN A 239 31.94 -25.68 18.81
C ASN A 239 30.53 -25.11 18.75
N LYS A 240 30.35 -23.85 19.17
CA LYS A 240 29.11 -23.13 18.90
C LYS A 240 29.16 -22.71 17.41
N PRO A 241 28.15 -23.09 16.61
CA PRO A 241 28.08 -22.68 15.21
C PRO A 241 28.03 -21.15 15.08
N ILE A 242 28.60 -20.61 14.01
CA ILE A 242 28.48 -19.20 13.62
C ILE A 242 26.99 -18.91 13.35
N GLY A 243 26.52 -17.72 13.76
CA GLY A 243 25.12 -17.32 13.58
C GLY A 243 24.78 -17.18 12.08
N TYR A 244 23.50 -17.09 11.71
CA TYR A 244 23.08 -16.69 10.35
C TYR A 244 22.84 -15.19 10.31
N PRO A 245 23.26 -14.47 9.24
CA PRO A 245 22.96 -13.05 9.12
C PRO A 245 21.47 -12.82 9.29
N LYS A 246 21.14 -11.70 9.93
CA LYS A 246 19.77 -11.36 10.24
C LYS A 246 19.02 -10.94 8.97
N ASP A 247 17.72 -11.20 8.98
CA ASP A 247 16.71 -10.81 7.99
C ASP A 247 15.49 -10.46 8.85
N TYR A 248 15.44 -9.20 9.30
CA TYR A 248 14.56 -8.76 10.39
C TYR A 248 13.09 -8.74 9.96
N ASP A 249 12.79 -8.19 8.79
CA ASP A 249 11.44 -8.15 8.23
C ASP A 249 11.01 -9.49 7.59
N GLY A 250 11.96 -10.37 7.31
CA GLY A 250 11.77 -11.69 6.75
C GLY A 250 11.58 -11.71 5.24
N ASP A 251 11.89 -10.66 4.49
CA ASP A 251 11.64 -10.50 3.06
C ASP A 251 12.56 -11.36 2.16
N GLY A 252 13.67 -11.85 2.72
CA GLY A 252 14.71 -12.66 2.08
C GLY A 252 15.94 -11.88 1.59
N VAL A 253 16.09 -10.61 1.93
CA VAL A 253 17.29 -9.79 1.86
C VAL A 253 17.83 -9.69 3.30
N PRO A 254 19.08 -10.11 3.57
CA PRO A 254 19.67 -9.92 4.88
C PRO A 254 19.88 -8.44 5.20
N ASP A 255 19.84 -8.07 6.48
CA ASP A 255 19.88 -6.68 6.96
C ASP A 255 21.09 -5.90 6.41
N TRP A 256 22.28 -6.48 6.39
CA TRP A 256 23.52 -5.88 5.84
C TRP A 256 23.52 -5.64 4.31
N HIS A 257 22.41 -5.98 3.64
CA HIS A 257 22.12 -5.74 2.24
C HIS A 257 20.78 -5.01 2.02
N ASP A 258 20.08 -4.69 3.11
CA ASP A 258 18.73 -4.17 3.14
C ASP A 258 18.75 -2.70 3.56
N LEU A 259 18.30 -1.81 2.67
CA LEU A 259 18.27 -0.37 2.97
C LEU A 259 17.05 0.06 3.82
N ASP A 260 16.20 -0.88 4.26
CA ASP A 260 15.01 -0.71 5.10
C ASP A 260 14.69 -2.03 5.83
N SER A 261 15.56 -2.45 6.75
CA SER A 261 15.60 -3.78 7.36
C SER A 261 14.33 -4.18 8.12
N ASP A 262 13.54 -3.22 8.62
CA ASP A 262 12.25 -3.51 9.24
C ASP A 262 11.04 -3.29 8.31
N ASN A 263 11.29 -2.77 7.11
CA ASN A 263 10.35 -2.53 6.02
C ASN A 263 9.14 -1.71 6.49
N ASP A 264 9.36 -0.72 7.33
CA ASP A 264 8.36 0.25 7.74
C ASP A 264 8.23 1.40 6.71
N GLY A 265 9.15 1.48 5.74
CA GLY A 265 9.17 2.46 4.66
C GLY A 265 9.94 3.74 4.99
N ILE A 266 10.67 3.75 6.10
CA ILE A 266 11.79 4.67 6.35
C ILE A 266 13.02 4.01 5.66
N ASN A 267 14.24 4.42 5.94
CA ASN A 267 15.43 3.76 5.41
C ASN A 267 16.41 3.76 6.57
N ASP A 268 17.19 2.70 6.69
CA ASP A 268 18.06 2.45 7.83
C ASP A 268 19.02 3.62 8.09
N VAL A 269 19.64 4.16 7.04
CA VAL A 269 20.43 5.41 7.07
C VAL A 269 19.73 6.57 7.81
N ALA A 270 18.42 6.76 7.64
CA ALA A 270 17.68 7.86 8.24
C ALA A 270 17.34 7.62 9.71
N GLU A 271 17.08 6.36 10.05
CA GLU A 271 16.78 5.87 11.40
C GLU A 271 18.05 5.86 12.24
N ALA A 272 19.19 5.51 11.64
CA ALA A 272 20.52 5.68 12.19
C ALA A 272 20.91 7.16 12.43
N SER A 273 20.07 8.14 12.02
CA SER A 273 20.35 9.58 12.06
C SER A 273 21.49 10.04 11.15
N LEU A 274 21.75 9.31 10.07
CA LEU A 274 22.78 9.61 9.10
C LEU A 274 22.20 10.47 7.95
N PRO A 275 23.04 11.23 7.24
CA PRO A 275 22.56 12.11 6.19
C PRO A 275 22.16 11.30 4.95
N ASP A 276 20.91 11.37 4.50
CA ASP A 276 20.51 10.93 3.15
C ASP A 276 19.62 12.02 2.53
N ASP A 277 20.24 12.87 1.72
CA ASP A 277 19.62 14.09 1.25
C ASP A 277 18.76 13.88 -0.01
N ASP A 278 19.08 12.86 -0.80
CA ASP A 278 18.43 12.46 -2.06
C ASP A 278 17.57 11.21 -1.99
N ASN A 279 17.45 10.61 -0.81
CA ASN A 279 16.47 9.59 -0.45
C ASN A 279 16.64 8.31 -1.28
N ASP A 280 17.88 7.88 -1.47
CA ASP A 280 18.20 6.62 -2.15
C ASP A 280 18.54 5.48 -1.19
N GLY A 281 18.54 5.73 0.13
CA GLY A 281 18.87 4.75 1.16
C GLY A 281 20.38 4.70 1.47
N ILE A 282 21.20 5.39 0.67
CA ILE A 282 22.65 5.37 0.78
C ILE A 282 23.12 6.60 1.57
N ILE A 283 24.17 6.44 2.38
CA ILE A 283 24.70 7.56 3.16
C ILE A 283 25.25 8.68 2.26
N GLY A 284 24.64 9.86 2.41
CA GLY A 284 25.10 11.14 1.92
C GLY A 284 24.23 11.76 0.82
N THR A 285 24.85 12.05 -0.32
CA THR A 285 24.14 12.50 -1.52
C THR A 285 24.86 11.97 -2.74
N GLY A 286 24.17 11.16 -3.53
CA GLY A 286 24.73 10.39 -4.63
C GLY A 286 25.85 9.45 -4.18
N LYS A 287 26.37 8.65 -5.11
CA LYS A 287 27.37 7.60 -4.77
C LYS A 287 28.53 8.16 -3.91
N PRO A 288 28.73 7.63 -2.68
CA PRO A 288 29.76 8.10 -1.78
C PRO A 288 31.16 7.76 -2.29
N LYS A 289 32.15 8.40 -1.68
CA LYS A 289 33.55 8.05 -1.81
C LYS A 289 33.94 7.19 -0.61
N VAL A 290 34.34 5.96 -0.88
CA VAL A 290 34.73 4.97 0.12
C VAL A 290 36.24 5.00 0.44
N ASN A 291 36.66 4.31 1.50
CA ASN A 291 38.06 4.01 1.81
C ASN A 291 38.49 2.67 1.16
N GLY A 292 39.43 1.94 1.77
CA GLY A 292 39.84 0.63 1.27
C GLY A 292 39.08 -0.54 1.89
N ASP A 293 38.22 -0.25 2.86
CA ASP A 293 37.38 -1.16 3.63
C ASP A 293 35.90 -0.98 3.23
N GLY A 294 35.65 -0.41 2.03
CA GLY A 294 34.32 -0.05 1.50
C GLY A 294 33.51 1.01 2.26
N VAL A 295 33.95 1.42 3.45
CA VAL A 295 33.26 2.44 4.26
C VAL A 295 33.22 3.84 3.62
N ALA A 296 32.03 4.43 3.55
CA ALA A 296 31.80 5.78 3.07
C ALA A 296 32.54 6.88 3.87
N THR A 297 33.45 7.61 3.20
CA THR A 297 34.25 8.71 3.81
C THR A 297 33.76 10.11 3.48
N ALA A 298 33.08 10.27 2.34
CA ALA A 298 32.51 11.55 1.91
C ALA A 298 31.44 11.39 0.84
N ASP A 299 30.43 12.26 0.83
CA ASP A 299 29.41 12.29 -0.23
C ASP A 299 29.97 12.82 -1.57
N SER A 300 29.15 12.79 -2.63
CA SER A 300 29.54 13.32 -3.95
C SER A 300 29.82 14.84 -3.97
N LYS A 301 29.43 15.58 -2.92
CA LYS A 301 29.71 17.01 -2.73
C LYS A 301 31.00 17.23 -1.92
N GLY A 302 31.61 16.18 -1.37
CA GLY A 302 32.79 16.22 -0.52
C GLY A 302 32.51 16.57 0.94
N ASN A 303 31.27 16.43 1.41
CA ASN A 303 30.95 16.49 2.84
C ASN A 303 31.44 15.20 3.50
N PRO A 304 32.11 15.27 4.66
CA PRO A 304 32.59 14.08 5.34
C PRO A 304 31.42 13.24 5.87
N LEU A 305 31.56 11.92 5.74
CA LEU A 305 30.61 10.91 6.24
C LEU A 305 31.32 10.04 7.29
N THR A 306 30.54 9.34 8.10
CA THR A 306 31.06 8.46 9.17
C THR A 306 30.01 7.40 9.44
N ALA A 307 30.37 6.14 9.23
CA ALA A 307 29.53 4.99 9.54
C ALA A 307 29.53 4.67 11.06
N THR A 308 28.62 3.80 11.52
CA THR A 308 28.41 3.58 12.95
C THR A 308 27.92 2.18 13.35
N ASN A 309 28.61 1.57 14.31
CA ASN A 309 28.12 0.38 15.04
C ASN A 309 27.13 0.72 16.17
N LYS A 310 26.75 2.00 16.31
CA LYS A 310 25.86 2.52 17.35
C LYS A 310 24.78 3.40 16.71
N PRO A 311 23.89 2.82 15.88
CA PRO A 311 22.73 3.51 15.35
C PRO A 311 21.85 4.07 16.48
N THR A 312 20.94 4.96 16.11
CA THR A 312 20.08 5.66 17.07
C THR A 312 19.10 4.69 17.72
N ASP A 313 18.78 4.92 18.98
CA ASP A 313 17.76 4.25 19.79
C ASP A 313 17.07 5.39 20.54
N THR A 314 15.95 5.84 19.97
CA THR A 314 15.31 7.12 20.30
C THR A 314 14.64 7.06 21.67
N ASP A 315 13.99 5.95 22.02
CA ASP A 315 13.28 5.80 23.30
C ASP A 315 14.13 5.13 24.41
N GLY A 316 15.25 4.49 24.03
CA GLY A 316 16.21 3.86 24.93
C GLY A 316 15.78 2.49 25.46
N ASP A 317 14.92 1.76 24.74
CA ASP A 317 14.48 0.42 25.12
C ASP A 317 15.50 -0.69 24.81
N GLY A 318 16.51 -0.36 23.99
CA GLY A 318 17.60 -1.23 23.57
C GLY A 318 17.41 -1.87 22.19
N ILE A 319 16.32 -1.55 21.48
CA ILE A 319 16.10 -1.83 20.06
C ILE A 319 16.42 -0.53 19.30
N PRO A 320 17.34 -0.56 18.33
CA PRO A 320 17.61 0.60 17.48
C PRO A 320 16.42 0.97 16.59
N ASP A 321 16.34 2.24 16.20
CA ASP A 321 15.24 2.79 15.40
C ASP A 321 14.99 1.96 14.12
N TRP A 322 16.03 1.59 13.37
CA TRP A 322 15.96 0.76 12.13
C TRP A 322 15.44 -0.68 12.32
N HIS A 323 15.13 -1.07 13.56
CA HIS A 323 14.50 -2.32 13.94
C HIS A 323 13.28 -2.11 14.85
N ASP A 324 12.95 -0.89 15.24
CA ASP A 324 11.87 -0.58 16.16
C ASP A 324 10.64 -0.06 15.40
N ALA A 325 9.55 -0.84 15.43
CA ALA A 325 8.32 -0.47 14.76
C ALA A 325 7.57 0.74 15.37
N ASP A 326 8.06 1.33 16.45
CA ASP A 326 7.55 2.52 17.16
C ASP A 326 8.72 3.22 17.89
N SER A 327 9.67 3.78 17.13
CA SER A 327 10.99 4.25 17.59
C SER A 327 10.97 5.24 18.76
N ASP A 328 9.90 6.02 18.92
CA ASP A 328 9.75 6.95 20.05
C ASP A 328 8.77 6.48 21.13
N ASN A 329 8.15 5.32 20.90
CA ASN A 329 7.18 4.65 21.76
C ASN A 329 6.00 5.56 22.16
N ASP A 330 5.56 6.44 21.27
CA ASP A 330 4.40 7.30 21.46
C ASP A 330 3.07 6.54 21.23
N GLY A 331 3.12 5.40 20.54
CA GLY A 331 2.00 4.52 20.24
C GLY A 331 1.46 4.63 18.80
N ILE A 332 2.08 5.45 17.95
CA ILE A 332 1.92 5.45 16.50
C ILE A 332 3.12 4.70 15.94
N LYS A 333 2.89 3.77 15.02
CA LYS A 333 4.02 3.04 14.41
C LYS A 333 4.70 3.87 13.34
N ASP A 334 5.98 3.65 13.17
CA ASP A 334 6.85 4.39 12.26
C ASP A 334 6.34 4.29 10.81
N VAL A 335 5.91 3.11 10.35
CA VAL A 335 5.22 2.91 9.06
C VAL A 335 4.04 3.86 8.81
N ILE A 336 3.28 4.20 9.86
CA ILE A 336 2.14 5.11 9.76
C ILE A 336 2.61 6.58 9.70
N GLU A 337 3.72 6.90 10.34
CA GLU A 337 4.32 8.24 10.40
C GLU A 337 5.10 8.56 9.15
N ALA A 338 5.83 7.57 8.63
CA ALA A 338 6.33 7.50 7.27
C ALA A 338 5.20 7.66 6.25
N GLY A 339 3.95 7.40 6.62
CA GLY A 339 2.75 7.71 5.84
C GLY A 339 2.32 6.59 4.90
N PHE A 340 2.75 5.36 5.19
CA PHE A 340 2.35 4.14 4.51
C PHE A 340 1.17 3.49 5.23
N SER A 341 0.70 2.36 4.71
CA SER A 341 -0.42 1.61 5.28
C SER A 341 0.04 0.29 5.87
N ASP A 342 -0.39 0.02 7.10
CA ASP A 342 -0.20 -1.24 7.82
C ASP A 342 -1.59 -1.81 8.23
N PRO A 343 -2.31 -2.52 7.34
CA PRO A 343 -3.66 -3.03 7.61
C PRO A 343 -3.72 -4.26 8.54
N ASP A 344 -2.64 -5.02 8.70
CA ASP A 344 -2.54 -6.17 9.62
C ASP A 344 -1.80 -5.85 10.94
N ASN A 345 -1.33 -4.62 11.09
CA ASN A 345 -0.75 -4.07 12.31
C ASN A 345 0.51 -4.83 12.75
N ASP A 346 1.36 -5.23 11.82
CA ASP A 346 2.65 -5.89 12.11
C ASP A 346 3.84 -4.91 12.17
N GLY A 347 3.71 -3.71 11.59
CA GLY A 347 4.71 -2.65 11.65
C GLY A 347 5.36 -2.40 10.29
N GLN A 348 4.99 -3.21 9.31
CA GLN A 348 5.60 -3.21 8.00
C GLN A 348 4.65 -2.59 6.97
N VAL A 349 5.21 -2.16 5.85
CA VAL A 349 4.45 -1.65 4.72
C VAL A 349 3.61 -2.76 4.08
N GLY A 350 2.31 -2.57 4.04
CA GLY A 350 1.39 -3.45 3.33
C GLY A 350 0.81 -4.54 4.22
N THR A 351 0.68 -5.78 3.71
CA THR A 351 0.12 -6.90 4.48
C THR A 351 0.85 -8.20 4.18
N GLY A 352 1.10 -9.00 5.22
CA GLY A 352 1.83 -10.26 5.11
C GLY A 352 3.30 -10.04 4.73
N LYS A 353 3.93 -11.08 4.16
CA LYS A 353 5.36 -11.03 3.79
C LYS A 353 5.65 -9.78 2.92
N PRO A 354 6.64 -8.95 3.29
CA PRO A 354 7.08 -7.81 2.50
C PRO A 354 7.35 -8.14 1.04
N ILE A 355 7.12 -7.16 0.16
CA ILE A 355 7.40 -7.27 -1.27
C ILE A 355 8.30 -6.10 -1.66
N VAL A 356 9.58 -6.42 -1.82
CA VAL A 356 10.64 -5.41 -1.85
C VAL A 356 11.31 -5.30 -3.22
N ASN A 357 12.20 -4.33 -3.37
CA ASN A 357 13.14 -4.24 -4.49
C ASN A 357 14.41 -5.08 -4.19
N PRO A 358 15.44 -5.13 -5.05
CA PRO A 358 16.65 -5.92 -4.78
C PRO A 358 17.52 -5.46 -3.58
N PHE A 359 17.29 -4.27 -3.04
CA PHE A 359 17.94 -3.65 -1.89
C PHE A 359 17.03 -3.65 -0.65
N GLY A 360 16.09 -4.61 -0.57
CA GLY A 360 15.17 -4.77 0.58
C GLY A 360 14.09 -3.69 0.80
N GLN A 361 14.15 -2.57 0.08
CA GLN A 361 13.11 -1.52 0.23
C GLN A 361 11.71 -1.91 -0.31
N PRO A 362 10.60 -1.59 0.39
CA PRO A 362 9.23 -1.83 -0.04
C PRO A 362 8.90 -1.22 -1.40
N LYS A 363 8.18 -1.99 -2.23
CA LYS A 363 7.72 -1.51 -3.55
C LYS A 363 6.76 -0.32 -3.50
N GLU A 364 6.13 -0.05 -2.36
CA GLU A 364 5.24 1.11 -2.19
C GLU A 364 6.04 2.42 -2.04
N GLY A 365 7.35 2.32 -1.78
CA GLY A 365 8.33 3.39 -1.72
C GLY A 365 8.87 3.61 -0.30
N ASN A 366 10.00 4.30 -0.19
CA ASN A 366 10.71 4.56 1.07
C ASN A 366 11.02 6.04 1.27
N LYS A 367 11.37 6.40 2.50
CA LYS A 367 11.66 7.77 2.90
C LYS A 367 12.77 7.88 3.94
N SER A 368 13.87 8.49 3.54
CA SER A 368 14.88 9.02 4.45
C SER A 368 14.50 10.37 5.05
N LYS A 369 13.51 11.04 4.45
CA LYS A 369 12.90 12.28 4.97
C LYS A 369 11.43 12.06 5.21
N THR A 370 11.12 11.70 6.44
CA THR A 370 9.76 11.54 6.94
C THR A 370 9.13 12.91 7.28
N PRO A 371 7.80 12.96 7.44
CA PRO A 371 7.12 14.15 7.93
C PRO A 371 7.72 14.66 9.25
N ASP A 372 7.77 15.99 9.37
CA ASP A 372 7.97 16.73 10.61
C ASP A 372 6.81 17.72 10.66
N PHE A 373 5.73 17.29 11.31
CA PHE A 373 4.46 17.98 11.20
C PHE A 373 4.42 19.29 12.00
N ASP A 374 5.07 19.31 13.16
CA ASP A 374 5.06 20.43 14.09
C ASP A 374 6.18 21.46 13.81
N LYS A 375 7.19 21.05 13.01
CA LYS A 375 8.33 21.82 12.49
C LYS A 375 9.34 22.22 13.55
N ASP A 376 9.51 21.38 14.57
CA ASP A 376 10.55 21.56 15.57
C ASP A 376 11.94 21.06 15.10
N GLY A 377 11.95 20.28 14.00
CA GLY A 377 13.14 19.73 13.37
C GLY A 377 13.45 18.28 13.75
N ILE A 378 12.59 17.63 14.53
CA ILE A 378 12.60 16.20 14.82
C ILE A 378 11.57 15.54 13.89
N PRO A 379 11.93 14.51 13.12
CA PRO A 379 10.96 13.78 12.32
C PRO A 379 9.95 13.04 13.21
N ASP A 380 8.71 12.90 12.74
CA ASP A 380 7.60 12.46 13.59
C ASP A 380 7.83 11.07 14.23
N PHE A 381 8.44 10.11 13.51
CA PHE A 381 8.79 8.78 14.05
C PHE A 381 9.80 8.78 15.21
N ARG A 382 10.43 9.93 15.48
CA ARG A 382 11.36 10.13 16.60
C ARG A 382 10.90 11.20 17.56
N ASP A 383 9.67 11.70 17.39
CA ASP A 383 9.10 12.72 18.23
C ASP A 383 8.06 12.15 19.18
N THR A 384 8.53 11.87 20.41
CA THR A 384 7.73 11.41 21.56
C THR A 384 6.44 12.20 21.84
N GLU A 385 6.23 13.36 21.19
CA GLU A 385 5.05 14.19 21.27
C GLU A 385 3.80 13.73 20.47
N CYS A 386 3.52 12.48 20.08
CA CYS A 386 2.18 12.11 19.55
C CYS A 386 1.69 13.05 18.43
N ASN A 387 2.49 13.22 17.37
CA ASN A 387 2.33 14.22 16.32
C ASN A 387 1.25 13.89 15.27
N LEU A 388 0.09 13.42 15.74
CA LEU A 388 -1.08 13.21 14.91
C LEU A 388 -1.56 14.53 14.28
N VAL A 389 -1.46 14.64 12.96
CA VAL A 389 -2.05 15.78 12.23
C VAL A 389 -3.38 15.44 11.60
N LEU A 390 -4.31 16.38 11.74
CA LEU A 390 -5.60 16.29 11.07
C LEU A 390 -5.77 17.39 10.04
N ASP A 391 -6.13 16.98 8.83
CA ASP A 391 -6.58 17.90 7.80
C ASP A 391 -7.77 18.72 8.29
N LYS A 392 -7.84 19.95 7.80
CA LYS A 392 -8.99 20.81 7.99
C LYS A 392 -10.27 20.07 7.56
N PRO A 393 -11.30 20.00 8.43
CA PRO A 393 -12.54 19.33 8.07
C PRO A 393 -13.20 19.99 6.85
N THR A 394 -13.91 19.19 6.08
CA THR A 394 -14.59 19.63 4.85
C THR A 394 -16.10 19.72 5.06
N LEU A 395 -16.73 20.69 4.37
CA LEU A 395 -18.19 20.84 4.33
C LEU A 395 -18.73 20.06 3.12
N THR A 396 -19.61 19.10 3.36
CA THR A 396 -20.02 18.12 2.33
C THR A 396 -21.28 18.51 1.53
N ASN A 397 -22.01 19.54 1.95
CA ASN A 397 -23.14 20.09 1.20
C ASN A 397 -22.72 21.30 0.35
N SER A 398 -22.85 22.53 0.86
CA SER A 398 -22.58 23.78 0.11
C SER A 398 -21.78 24.76 0.95
N GLU A 399 -20.90 25.57 0.33
CA GLU A 399 -20.02 26.53 1.01
C GLU A 399 -20.75 27.46 2.01
N ASP A 400 -22.02 27.79 1.73
CA ASP A 400 -22.93 28.47 2.66
C ASP A 400 -24.09 27.53 3.06
N VAL A 401 -24.36 27.40 4.37
CA VAL A 401 -25.44 26.55 4.92
C VAL A 401 -26.63 27.41 5.33
N CYS A 402 -27.85 26.96 5.06
CA CYS A 402 -29.05 27.75 5.33
C CYS A 402 -29.49 27.69 6.81
N THR A 403 -30.11 28.76 7.34
CA THR A 403 -30.39 28.93 8.78
C THR A 403 -31.33 27.91 9.46
N ASN A 404 -31.69 26.80 8.81
CA ASN A 404 -32.45 25.69 9.41
C ASN A 404 -32.10 24.32 8.77
N SER A 405 -31.04 24.26 7.96
CA SER A 405 -30.56 23.01 7.36
C SER A 405 -29.45 22.40 8.23
N ASP A 406 -29.09 21.16 7.93
CA ASP A 406 -27.98 20.50 8.59
C ASP A 406 -26.64 20.99 8.05
N ILE A 407 -25.69 21.18 8.97
CA ILE A 407 -24.27 21.33 8.69
C ILE A 407 -23.69 19.92 8.72
N ILE A 408 -23.14 19.47 7.59
CA ILE A 408 -22.57 18.12 7.45
C ILE A 408 -21.07 18.26 7.18
N LEU A 409 -20.28 17.98 8.20
CA LEU A 409 -18.82 18.04 8.13
C LEU A 409 -18.23 16.63 8.04
N TYR A 410 -17.11 16.52 7.36
CA TYR A 410 -16.32 15.29 7.27
C TYR A 410 -14.86 15.57 7.63
N ALA A 411 -14.30 14.73 8.48
CA ALA A 411 -12.90 14.77 8.86
C ALA A 411 -12.09 13.90 7.88
N GLN A 412 -11.04 14.48 7.31
CA GLN A 412 -10.04 13.74 6.54
C GLN A 412 -8.89 13.38 7.49
N SER A 413 -8.41 12.15 7.41
CA SER A 413 -7.34 11.64 8.25
C SER A 413 -6.71 10.46 7.53
N ASN A 414 -5.38 10.46 7.45
CA ASN A 414 -4.60 9.35 6.90
C ASN A 414 -4.50 8.20 7.93
N TYR A 415 -4.68 8.50 9.22
CA TYR A 415 -4.67 7.52 10.29
C TYR A 415 -5.95 6.64 10.28
N PRO A 416 -5.82 5.32 10.50
CA PRO A 416 -6.95 4.37 10.48
C PRO A 416 -7.92 4.49 11.68
N SER A 417 -7.83 5.54 12.49
CA SER A 417 -8.68 5.76 13.67
C SER A 417 -10.17 5.90 13.32
N THR A 418 -11.04 5.54 14.28
CA THR A 418 -12.48 5.88 14.30
C THR A 418 -12.85 6.87 15.41
N ASN A 419 -11.90 7.27 16.27
CA ASN A 419 -12.15 8.04 17.49
C ASN A 419 -12.03 9.55 17.24
N PHE A 420 -12.95 10.10 16.44
CA PHE A 420 -13.03 11.53 16.17
C PHE A 420 -13.87 12.25 17.21
N VAL A 421 -13.41 13.38 17.71
CA VAL A 421 -14.18 14.26 18.60
C VAL A 421 -14.35 15.63 17.94
N TRP A 422 -15.60 16.04 17.76
CA TRP A 422 -15.95 17.32 17.11
C TRP A 422 -16.24 18.39 18.13
N TYR A 423 -15.75 19.60 17.89
CA TYR A 423 -15.93 20.77 18.75
C TYR A 423 -16.50 21.97 17.97
N ASN A 424 -17.24 22.83 18.67
CA ASN A 424 -17.65 24.14 18.17
C ASN A 424 -16.70 25.25 18.66
N ALA A 425 -16.94 26.49 18.23
CA ALA A 425 -16.16 27.65 18.64
C ALA A 425 -16.20 27.99 20.14
N SER A 426 -17.19 27.48 20.87
CA SER A 426 -17.29 27.66 22.33
C SER A 426 -16.55 26.57 23.11
N GLY A 427 -15.95 25.60 22.41
CA GLY A 427 -15.28 24.44 23.01
C GLY A 427 -16.23 23.31 23.42
N ASP A 428 -17.52 23.38 23.08
CA ASP A 428 -18.45 22.30 23.37
C ASP A 428 -18.15 21.09 22.49
N THR A 429 -18.14 19.90 23.08
CA THR A 429 -18.17 18.65 22.31
C THR A 429 -19.54 18.45 21.64
N LEU A 430 -19.53 18.22 20.34
CA LEU A 430 -20.71 18.03 19.50
C LEU A 430 -20.96 16.55 19.18
N SER A 431 -19.90 15.80 18.87
CA SER A 431 -19.96 14.39 18.50
C SER A 431 -18.66 13.68 18.92
N LYS A 432 -18.74 12.37 19.10
CA LYS A 432 -17.61 11.48 19.40
C LYS A 432 -17.69 10.23 18.52
N ASN A 433 -16.53 9.64 18.22
CA ASN A 433 -16.36 8.37 17.51
C ASN A 433 -17.02 8.34 16.13
N SER A 434 -16.92 9.47 15.39
CA SER A 434 -17.53 9.59 14.06
C SER A 434 -16.72 10.53 13.16
N LYS A 435 -16.27 10.01 12.01
CA LYS A 435 -15.61 10.80 10.94
C LYS A 435 -16.50 11.90 10.38
N SER A 436 -17.81 11.84 10.58
CA SER A 436 -18.75 12.89 10.19
C SER A 436 -19.46 13.54 11.37
N LEU A 437 -19.71 14.85 11.27
CA LEU A 437 -20.61 15.58 12.14
C LEU A 437 -21.85 16.00 11.35
N VAL A 438 -23.03 15.72 11.90
CA VAL A 438 -24.31 16.28 11.41
C VAL A 438 -24.92 17.10 12.53
N ILE A 439 -25.09 18.41 12.33
CA ILE A 439 -25.72 19.30 13.32
C ILE A 439 -26.62 20.32 12.62
N ASN A 440 -27.86 20.46 13.08
CA ASN A 440 -28.76 21.46 12.51
C ASN A 440 -28.29 22.88 12.83
N ALA A 441 -28.30 23.78 11.84
CA ALA A 441 -27.86 25.16 11.97
C ALA A 441 -28.67 25.98 13.01
N ASN A 442 -29.89 25.56 13.37
CA ASN A 442 -30.68 26.21 14.42
C ASN A 442 -30.35 25.71 15.85
N ASN A 443 -29.48 24.70 15.98
CA ASN A 443 -29.08 24.18 17.27
C ASN A 443 -28.25 25.25 18.01
N THR A 444 -28.51 25.45 19.30
CA THR A 444 -27.78 26.42 20.12
C THR A 444 -26.27 26.13 20.19
N LYS A 445 -25.84 24.91 19.88
CA LYS A 445 -24.42 24.50 19.82
C LYS A 445 -23.80 24.59 18.42
N ALA A 446 -24.57 24.94 17.37
CA ALA A 446 -24.06 25.12 16.01
C ALA A 446 -23.32 26.46 15.87
N ILE A 447 -22.14 26.56 16.50
CA ILE A 447 -21.35 27.79 16.61
C ILE A 447 -20.05 27.62 15.81
N SER A 448 -19.97 28.28 14.64
CA SER A 448 -18.77 28.30 13.78
C SER A 448 -17.62 29.13 14.41
N PRO A 449 -16.34 28.77 14.21
CA PRO A 449 -15.84 27.62 13.44
C PRO A 449 -15.96 26.28 14.14
N TYR A 450 -15.81 25.20 13.37
CA TYR A 450 -15.77 23.82 13.85
C TYR A 450 -14.36 23.26 13.78
N PHE A 451 -14.05 22.41 14.75
CA PHE A 451 -12.77 21.72 14.90
C PHE A 451 -13.04 20.23 15.08
N VAL A 452 -12.04 19.43 14.75
CA VAL A 452 -12.05 18.00 15.03
C VAL A 452 -10.68 17.57 15.54
N GLN A 453 -10.69 16.55 16.38
CA GLN A 453 -9.52 15.95 17.00
C GLN A 453 -9.64 14.44 16.87
N ILE A 454 -8.52 13.75 16.68
CA ILE A 454 -8.46 12.29 16.70
C ILE A 454 -7.73 11.79 17.93
N PHE A 455 -8.07 10.56 18.28
CA PHE A 455 -7.34 9.76 19.25
C PHE A 455 -6.96 8.45 18.56
N TYR A 456 -5.68 8.11 18.58
CA TYR A 456 -5.15 6.88 18.00
C TYR A 456 -4.20 6.27 19.02
N ASN A 457 -4.41 5.00 19.38
CA ASN A 457 -3.61 4.21 20.32
C ASN A 457 -3.24 4.78 21.72
N GLY A 458 -3.74 5.96 22.10
CA GLY A 458 -3.35 6.63 23.35
C GLY A 458 -2.95 8.08 23.09
N CYS A 459 -2.40 8.32 21.90
CA CYS A 459 -2.14 9.62 21.33
C CYS A 459 -3.41 10.41 21.01
N LYS A 460 -3.24 11.72 21.04
CA LYS A 460 -4.30 12.71 20.81
C LYS A 460 -3.73 13.83 19.95
N SER A 461 -4.31 14.02 18.76
CA SER A 461 -3.93 15.11 17.88
C SER A 461 -4.14 16.48 18.53
N THR A 462 -3.47 17.51 18.02
CA THR A 462 -3.93 18.89 18.22
C THR A 462 -5.32 19.09 17.60
N LEU A 463 -5.97 20.23 17.86
CA LEU A 463 -7.22 20.56 17.16
C LEU A 463 -6.89 20.86 15.70
N SER A 464 -7.67 20.28 14.77
CA SER A 464 -7.57 20.60 13.34
C SER A 464 -7.64 22.10 13.09
N ASP A 465 -7.15 22.54 11.95
CA ASP A 465 -7.43 23.88 11.45
C ASP A 465 -8.96 24.18 11.45
N PRO A 466 -9.39 25.39 11.86
CA PRO A 466 -10.81 25.72 11.97
C PRO A 466 -11.51 25.77 10.61
N LEU A 467 -12.64 25.08 10.48
CA LEU A 467 -13.56 25.29 9.37
C LEU A 467 -14.63 26.32 9.73
N GLN A 468 -14.60 27.46 9.04
CA GLN A 468 -15.64 28.47 9.10
C GLN A 468 -16.84 28.06 8.23
N VAL A 469 -18.01 27.91 8.84
CA VAL A 469 -19.28 27.66 8.14
C VAL A 469 -20.09 28.94 8.16
N LYS A 470 -20.39 29.48 6.97
CA LYS A 470 -21.23 30.66 6.83
C LYS A 470 -22.68 30.27 6.79
N LEU A 471 -23.50 30.94 7.60
CA LEU A 471 -24.95 30.74 7.57
C LEU A 471 -25.63 31.76 6.66
N LYS A 472 -26.42 31.25 5.71
CA LYS A 472 -27.29 32.05 4.86
C LYS A 472 -28.63 32.25 5.57
N ALA A 473 -28.86 33.47 6.02
CA ALA A 473 -30.14 33.85 6.60
C ALA A 473 -31.26 33.71 5.57
N ILE A 474 -32.28 32.96 5.93
CA ILE A 474 -33.53 32.91 5.17
C ILE A 474 -34.49 33.91 5.80
N PRO A 475 -35.22 34.70 5.02
CA PRO A 475 -36.41 35.37 5.53
C PRO A 475 -37.41 34.29 5.99
N LEU A 476 -37.38 33.99 7.29
CA LEU A 476 -38.15 32.95 7.96
C LEU A 476 -39.65 33.28 7.91
N ASN A 477 -40.33 32.94 6.82
CA ASN A 477 -41.78 32.71 6.76
C ASN A 477 -42.24 32.07 5.43
N ALA A 478 -41.55 31.01 4.97
CA ALA A 478 -42.03 30.25 3.82
C ALA A 478 -42.77 29.01 4.32
N ASP A 479 -44.06 29.15 4.63
CA ASP A 479 -44.95 27.99 4.67
C ASP A 479 -45.07 27.48 3.22
N PHE A 480 -44.61 26.26 2.96
CA PHE A 480 -44.80 25.57 1.69
C PHE A 480 -45.05 24.07 1.89
N ASN A 481 -45.82 23.50 0.97
CA ASN A 481 -46.24 22.11 0.99
C ASN A 481 -46.23 21.53 -0.42
N ALA A 482 -45.47 20.45 -0.60
CA ALA A 482 -45.54 19.60 -1.78
C ALA A 482 -46.66 18.56 -1.58
N VAL A 483 -47.49 18.33 -2.59
CA VAL A 483 -48.72 17.54 -2.52
C VAL A 483 -48.65 16.41 -3.54
N ASN A 484 -48.92 15.18 -3.11
CA ASN A 484 -48.87 14.02 -3.99
C ASN A 484 -49.77 14.17 -5.23
N ASP A 485 -49.29 13.66 -6.36
CA ASP A 485 -49.98 13.64 -7.65
C ASP A 485 -50.39 12.23 -8.06
N SER A 486 -51.38 12.14 -8.96
CA SER A 486 -51.72 10.89 -9.63
C SER A 486 -52.08 11.10 -11.09
N TYR A 487 -51.52 10.28 -11.98
CA TYR A 487 -51.76 10.34 -13.42
C TYR A 487 -51.94 8.94 -14.04
N ARG A 488 -52.57 8.90 -15.22
CA ARG A 488 -52.68 7.71 -16.08
C ARG A 488 -51.92 7.91 -17.37
N VAL A 489 -51.34 6.84 -17.90
CA VAL A 489 -50.52 6.87 -19.10
C VAL A 489 -50.73 5.60 -19.93
N ALA A 490 -50.84 5.75 -21.24
CA ALA A 490 -51.01 4.63 -22.15
C ALA A 490 -49.75 3.74 -22.18
N ILE A 491 -49.92 2.43 -22.35
CA ILE A 491 -48.82 1.50 -22.66
C ILE A 491 -48.06 2.04 -23.88
N ASN A 492 -46.73 2.16 -23.77
CA ASN A 492 -45.82 2.73 -24.78
C ASN A 492 -46.06 4.22 -25.13
N GLY A 493 -46.92 4.91 -24.38
CA GLY A 493 -47.20 6.32 -24.54
C GLY A 493 -46.14 7.23 -23.90
N SER A 494 -46.52 8.49 -23.72
CA SER A 494 -45.76 9.48 -22.95
C SER A 494 -46.75 10.40 -22.26
N LEU A 495 -46.43 10.85 -21.05
CA LEU A 495 -47.20 11.82 -20.28
C LEU A 495 -46.35 13.08 -20.08
N THR A 496 -46.93 14.25 -20.37
CA THR A 496 -46.32 15.54 -20.00
C THR A 496 -47.32 16.29 -19.11
N SER A 497 -46.87 16.73 -17.93
CA SER A 497 -47.67 17.47 -16.94
C SER A 497 -46.76 18.33 -16.07
N ASN A 498 -47.30 18.96 -15.03
CA ASN A 498 -46.53 19.73 -14.06
C ASN A 498 -46.96 19.36 -12.63
N VAL A 499 -45.99 18.96 -11.79
CA VAL A 499 -46.24 18.52 -10.39
C VAL A 499 -46.58 19.67 -9.45
N THR A 500 -46.34 20.92 -9.85
CA THR A 500 -46.58 22.09 -8.97
C THR A 500 -48.03 22.57 -9.01
N LEU A 501 -48.90 21.97 -9.83
CA LEU A 501 -50.27 22.47 -10.05
C LEU A 501 -51.16 22.36 -8.81
N ASN A 502 -50.88 21.42 -7.92
CA ASN A 502 -51.59 21.16 -6.66
C ASN A 502 -50.76 21.55 -5.41
N ASP A 503 -49.56 22.10 -5.60
CA ASP A 503 -48.66 22.51 -4.52
C ASP A 503 -49.03 23.88 -3.95
N ALA A 504 -48.62 24.14 -2.71
CA ALA A 504 -48.84 25.41 -2.03
C ALA A 504 -47.51 26.03 -1.60
N TYR A 505 -47.14 27.19 -2.16
CA TYR A 505 -45.92 27.93 -1.80
C TYR A 505 -46.04 29.41 -2.16
N SER A 506 -45.19 30.25 -1.57
CA SER A 506 -45.21 31.71 -1.78
C SER A 506 -44.52 32.12 -3.08
N ASN A 507 -45.16 32.98 -3.87
CA ASN A 507 -44.56 33.57 -5.08
C ASN A 507 -43.49 34.63 -4.78
N ALA A 508 -43.25 34.97 -3.50
CA ALA A 508 -42.22 35.92 -3.09
C ALA A 508 -40.79 35.35 -3.19
N PHE A 509 -40.66 34.05 -3.42
CA PHE A 509 -39.40 33.33 -3.47
C PHE A 509 -39.26 32.56 -4.78
N ASN A 510 -38.03 32.28 -5.17
CA ASN A 510 -37.73 31.45 -6.33
C ASN A 510 -37.72 29.97 -5.91
N TRP A 511 -38.67 29.17 -6.42
CA TRP A 511 -38.77 27.75 -6.11
C TRP A 511 -38.29 26.91 -7.27
N ILE A 512 -37.63 25.80 -6.96
CA ILE A 512 -37.17 24.83 -7.94
C ILE A 512 -37.68 23.43 -7.61
N VAL A 513 -37.89 22.63 -8.65
CA VAL A 513 -38.28 21.23 -8.56
C VAL A 513 -37.19 20.33 -9.13
N ALA A 514 -36.95 19.20 -8.48
CA ALA A 514 -36.03 18.16 -8.95
C ALA A 514 -36.55 16.75 -8.62
N VAL A 515 -36.15 15.76 -9.41
CA VAL A 515 -36.45 14.34 -9.11
C VAL A 515 -35.66 13.93 -7.87
N ALA A 516 -36.34 13.34 -6.88
CA ALA A 516 -35.72 12.83 -5.67
C ALA A 516 -35.42 11.32 -5.81
N THR A 517 -36.39 10.56 -6.32
CA THR A 517 -36.23 9.14 -6.66
C THR A 517 -36.82 8.87 -8.03
N ALA A 518 -36.11 8.12 -8.86
CA ALA A 518 -36.55 7.75 -10.20
C ALA A 518 -37.64 6.66 -10.16
N PRO A 519 -38.51 6.59 -11.19
CA PRO A 519 -39.44 5.48 -11.36
C PRO A 519 -38.74 4.17 -11.74
N GLN A 520 -39.33 3.04 -11.37
CA GLN A 520 -38.75 1.71 -11.62
C GLN A 520 -39.07 1.19 -13.02
N ASN A 521 -40.22 1.58 -13.58
CA ASN A 521 -40.76 1.00 -14.81
C ASN A 521 -40.95 2.02 -15.93
N GLY A 522 -40.18 3.11 -15.88
CA GLY A 522 -40.14 4.13 -16.91
C GLY A 522 -39.01 5.12 -16.68
N THR A 523 -38.99 6.17 -17.49
CA THR A 523 -38.04 7.29 -17.38
C THR A 523 -38.80 8.59 -17.18
N VAL A 524 -38.31 9.43 -16.27
CA VAL A 524 -38.85 10.78 -16.02
C VAL A 524 -37.77 11.83 -16.24
N THR A 525 -38.13 12.93 -16.88
CA THR A 525 -37.33 14.16 -16.96
C THR A 525 -38.18 15.31 -16.41
N ILE A 526 -37.65 16.10 -15.47
CA ILE A 526 -38.34 17.25 -14.88
C ILE A 526 -37.49 18.52 -15.02
N SER A 527 -38.10 19.65 -15.35
CA SER A 527 -37.47 20.97 -15.30
C SER A 527 -37.70 21.64 -13.95
N THR A 528 -36.89 22.66 -13.66
CA THR A 528 -36.93 23.37 -12.37
C THR A 528 -38.27 24.04 -12.06
N ASN A 529 -39.11 24.29 -13.05
CA ASN A 529 -40.48 24.81 -12.90
C ASN A 529 -41.54 23.72 -12.61
N GLY A 530 -41.14 22.46 -12.43
CA GLY A 530 -42.02 21.33 -12.15
C GLY A 530 -42.64 20.65 -13.37
N GLU A 531 -42.43 21.16 -14.60
CA GLU A 531 -42.88 20.48 -15.81
C GLU A 531 -42.08 19.19 -16.00
N PHE A 532 -42.78 18.07 -16.17
CA PHE A 532 -42.17 16.76 -16.31
C PHE A 532 -42.71 16.01 -17.52
N THR A 533 -41.88 15.12 -18.06
CA THR A 533 -42.27 14.12 -19.04
C THR A 533 -41.94 12.73 -18.51
N TYR A 534 -42.94 11.85 -18.45
CA TYR A 534 -42.80 10.44 -18.10
C TYR A 534 -43.05 9.56 -19.32
N LYS A 535 -42.18 8.55 -19.51
CA LYS A 535 -42.32 7.52 -20.54
C LYS A 535 -42.16 6.13 -19.91
N PRO A 536 -43.18 5.26 -19.95
CA PRO A 536 -43.06 3.90 -19.44
C PRO A 536 -42.11 3.08 -20.31
N ASN A 537 -41.49 2.07 -19.71
CA ASN A 537 -40.70 1.07 -20.42
C ASN A 537 -41.59 0.35 -21.44
N ASN A 538 -41.01 0.00 -22.59
CA ASN A 538 -41.77 -0.60 -23.68
C ASN A 538 -42.46 -1.90 -23.25
N GLY A 539 -43.78 -1.96 -23.37
CA GLY A 539 -44.63 -3.08 -22.99
C GLY A 539 -45.07 -3.10 -21.52
N TYR A 540 -44.61 -2.17 -20.69
CA TYR A 540 -44.97 -2.14 -19.27
C TYR A 540 -46.45 -1.81 -19.06
N LYS A 541 -47.10 -2.56 -18.15
CA LYS A 541 -48.47 -2.35 -17.67
C LYS A 541 -48.49 -2.53 -16.16
N GLY A 542 -49.05 -1.57 -15.44
CA GLY A 542 -49.10 -1.58 -13.97
C GLY A 542 -48.80 -0.21 -13.37
N ALA A 543 -48.81 -0.14 -12.04
CA ALA A 543 -48.47 1.07 -11.32
C ALA A 543 -46.96 1.35 -11.37
N ASP A 544 -46.58 2.61 -11.51
CA ASP A 544 -45.21 3.11 -11.38
C ASP A 544 -45.24 4.38 -10.53
N LYS A 545 -44.09 4.82 -10.02
CA LYS A 545 -44.05 6.02 -9.17
C LYS A 545 -42.68 6.65 -9.11
N PHE A 546 -42.64 7.96 -8.94
CA PHE A 546 -41.42 8.69 -8.62
C PHE A 546 -41.71 9.73 -7.53
N THR A 547 -40.67 10.22 -6.85
CA THR A 547 -40.82 11.33 -5.90
C THR A 547 -40.06 12.55 -6.39
N TYR A 548 -40.59 13.74 -6.12
CA TYR A 548 -39.93 15.02 -6.42
C TYR A 548 -39.67 15.81 -5.14
N LYS A 549 -38.69 16.72 -5.23
CA LYS A 549 -38.38 17.74 -4.22
C LYS A 549 -38.88 19.09 -4.73
N LEU A 550 -39.64 19.80 -3.90
CA LEU A 550 -39.90 21.23 -4.05
C LEU A 550 -38.98 21.97 -3.09
N ALA A 551 -38.07 22.80 -3.61
CA ALA A 551 -37.00 23.42 -2.83
C ALA A 551 -36.90 24.93 -3.10
N TYR A 552 -36.40 25.68 -2.12
CA TYR A 552 -36.08 27.09 -2.32
C TYR A 552 -34.77 27.21 -3.11
N ALA A 553 -34.76 27.92 -4.24
CA ALA A 553 -33.60 27.97 -5.14
C ALA A 553 -32.32 28.50 -4.47
N ASP A 554 -32.46 29.48 -3.57
CA ASP A 554 -31.34 30.08 -2.86
C ASP A 554 -30.87 29.24 -1.66
N CYS A 555 -31.66 28.23 -1.26
CA CYS A 555 -31.39 27.27 -0.18
C CYS A 555 -31.99 25.89 -0.52
N PRO A 556 -31.39 25.14 -1.48
CA PRO A 556 -31.96 23.88 -1.96
C PRO A 556 -32.10 22.78 -0.89
N ASP A 557 -31.34 22.89 0.20
CA ASP A 557 -31.40 21.98 1.35
C ASP A 557 -32.72 22.07 2.13
N ILE A 558 -33.51 23.14 1.91
CA ILE A 558 -34.85 23.28 2.48
C ILE A 558 -35.87 22.90 1.42
N PHE A 559 -36.39 21.68 1.57
CA PHE A 559 -37.33 21.10 0.62
C PHE A 559 -38.44 20.29 1.31
N LYS A 560 -39.53 20.09 0.57
CA LYS A 560 -40.58 19.10 0.86
C LYS A 560 -40.59 18.10 -0.28
N THR A 561 -41.00 16.87 0.01
CA THR A 561 -41.15 15.81 -0.99
C THR A 561 -42.61 15.43 -1.15
N ALA A 562 -42.96 15.01 -2.37
CA ALA A 562 -44.26 14.44 -2.69
C ALA A 562 -44.10 13.31 -3.72
N GLU A 563 -45.05 12.38 -3.70
CA GLU A 563 -45.09 11.20 -4.56
C GLU A 563 -45.99 11.42 -5.77
N VAL A 564 -45.52 11.03 -6.94
CA VAL A 564 -46.29 10.98 -8.18
C VAL A 564 -46.59 9.54 -8.51
N VAL A 565 -47.87 9.15 -8.44
CA VAL A 565 -48.34 7.80 -8.77
C VAL A 565 -48.82 7.73 -10.21
N LEU A 566 -48.27 6.80 -10.98
CA LEU A 566 -48.53 6.61 -12.40
C LEU A 566 -49.22 5.25 -12.62
N ASP A 567 -50.35 5.25 -13.31
CA ASP A 567 -51.10 4.03 -13.64
C ASP A 567 -51.00 3.76 -15.16
N VAL A 568 -50.16 2.79 -15.54
CA VAL A 568 -49.81 2.48 -16.93
C VAL A 568 -50.76 1.41 -17.49
N ASN A 569 -51.73 1.81 -18.30
CA ASN A 569 -52.83 0.95 -18.76
C ASN A 569 -53.06 1.02 -20.28
N ASN A 570 -53.82 0.05 -20.81
CA ASN A 570 -54.20 0.03 -22.23
C ASN A 570 -55.49 0.86 -22.42
N ASP A 571 -55.42 1.96 -23.16
CA ASP A 571 -56.55 2.90 -23.38
C ASP A 571 -57.60 2.38 -24.40
N ASN A 572 -57.74 1.07 -24.59
CA ASN A 572 -58.62 0.51 -25.61
C ASN A 572 -60.06 0.35 -25.08
N VAL A 573 -61.02 1.06 -25.71
CA VAL A 573 -62.47 1.07 -25.36
C VAL A 573 -63.09 -0.35 -25.36
N ASP A 574 -62.50 -1.31 -26.08
CA ASP A 574 -63.02 -2.67 -26.22
C ASP A 574 -63.00 -3.48 -24.92
N ASP A 575 -62.15 -3.14 -23.94
CA ASP A 575 -61.96 -3.91 -22.68
C ASP A 575 -63.04 -3.63 -21.61
N CYS A 576 -64.00 -2.73 -21.89
CA CYS A 576 -65.09 -2.41 -20.95
C CYS A 576 -66.35 -3.25 -21.22
N ASN A 577 -66.50 -4.42 -20.58
CA ASN A 577 -67.67 -5.28 -20.75
C ASN A 577 -68.93 -4.68 -20.10
N ILE A 578 -69.83 -4.14 -20.94
CA ILE A 578 -71.12 -3.59 -20.53
C ILE A 578 -72.17 -4.71 -20.62
N PRO A 579 -72.86 -5.06 -19.52
CA PRO A 579 -73.90 -6.09 -19.54
C PRO A 579 -75.07 -5.67 -20.42
N ASN A 580 -75.76 -6.67 -21.00
CA ASN A 580 -76.85 -6.47 -21.96
C ASN A 580 -78.23 -6.74 -21.36
N ILE A 581 -78.35 -6.86 -20.04
CA ILE A 581 -79.59 -7.11 -19.32
C ILE A 581 -79.59 -6.36 -17.99
N ILE A 582 -80.76 -5.82 -17.62
CA ILE A 582 -81.09 -5.37 -16.26
C ILE A 582 -82.47 -5.92 -15.87
N THR A 583 -82.67 -6.20 -14.59
CA THR A 583 -83.92 -6.72 -14.03
C THR A 583 -84.42 -5.80 -12.91
N PRO A 584 -84.89 -4.57 -13.20
CA PRO A 584 -85.24 -3.62 -12.16
C PRO A 584 -86.51 -4.06 -11.41
N ASN A 585 -86.34 -4.65 -10.23
CA ASN A 585 -87.39 -5.13 -9.32
C ASN A 585 -87.12 -4.72 -7.84
N ASP A 586 -86.08 -3.91 -7.60
CA ASP A 586 -85.65 -3.43 -6.29
C ASP A 586 -85.28 -4.56 -5.30
N ASP A 587 -84.71 -5.66 -5.80
CA ASP A 587 -84.10 -6.73 -5.00
C ASP A 587 -82.58 -6.54 -4.77
N ASP A 588 -82.03 -5.40 -5.19
CA ASP A 588 -80.62 -5.01 -5.18
C ASP A 588 -79.72 -5.85 -6.12
N GLU A 589 -80.29 -6.75 -6.95
CA GLU A 589 -79.58 -7.53 -7.95
C GLU A 589 -79.93 -7.08 -9.39
N ASN A 590 -78.90 -6.65 -10.15
CA ASN A 590 -79.05 -6.23 -11.55
C ASN A 590 -80.12 -5.13 -11.80
N ASP A 591 -80.46 -4.34 -10.77
CA ASP A 591 -81.43 -3.25 -10.83
C ASP A 591 -80.98 -2.09 -11.71
N VAL A 592 -79.66 -1.89 -11.83
CA VAL A 592 -79.03 -0.79 -12.57
C VAL A 592 -78.10 -1.31 -13.65
N LEU A 593 -77.94 -0.54 -14.72
CA LEU A 593 -76.90 -0.82 -15.71
C LEU A 593 -75.52 -0.48 -15.12
N ILE A 594 -74.81 -1.49 -14.62
CA ILE A 594 -73.45 -1.33 -14.13
C ILE A 594 -72.48 -1.43 -15.29
N ILE A 595 -71.72 -0.36 -15.53
CA ILE A 595 -70.57 -0.31 -16.42
C ILE A 595 -69.31 -0.40 -15.55
N PRO A 596 -68.63 -1.56 -15.47
CA PRO A 596 -67.54 -1.78 -14.50
C PRO A 596 -66.37 -0.80 -14.65
N CYS A 597 -66.14 -0.28 -15.86
CA CYS A 597 -65.07 0.66 -16.11
C CYS A 597 -65.46 2.13 -15.81
N ALA A 598 -66.71 2.45 -15.48
CA ALA A 598 -67.17 3.84 -15.45
C ALA A 598 -66.43 4.72 -14.43
N ASP A 599 -66.03 4.16 -13.28
CA ASP A 599 -65.27 4.89 -12.26
C ASP A 599 -63.84 5.22 -12.70
N SER A 600 -63.30 4.49 -13.68
CA SER A 600 -61.99 4.77 -14.29
C SER A 600 -62.01 5.92 -15.29
N TYR A 601 -63.19 6.41 -15.69
CA TYR A 601 -63.36 7.42 -16.74
C TYR A 601 -64.34 8.52 -16.30
N PRO A 602 -63.87 9.52 -15.51
CA PRO A 602 -64.72 10.56 -14.94
C PRO A 602 -65.34 11.50 -16.00
N GLU A 603 -64.82 11.49 -17.23
CA GLU A 603 -65.38 12.25 -18.37
C GLU A 603 -66.28 11.40 -19.28
N SER A 604 -66.52 10.13 -18.94
CA SER A 604 -67.28 9.23 -19.80
C SER A 604 -68.72 9.67 -20.01
N GLU A 605 -69.33 9.28 -21.12
CA GLU A 605 -70.70 9.64 -21.47
C GLU A 605 -71.48 8.39 -21.88
N LEU A 606 -72.54 8.08 -21.11
CA LEU A 606 -73.53 7.07 -21.47
C LEU A 606 -74.74 7.74 -22.10
N THR A 607 -75.12 7.29 -23.29
CA THR A 607 -76.39 7.67 -23.92
C THR A 607 -77.18 6.42 -24.27
N VAL A 608 -78.46 6.37 -23.91
CA VAL A 608 -79.37 5.24 -24.20
C VAL A 608 -80.53 5.70 -25.06
N TYR A 609 -80.92 4.86 -26.02
CA TYR A 609 -81.91 5.10 -27.06
C TYR A 609 -83.00 4.02 -27.04
N ASN A 610 -84.24 4.40 -27.34
CA ASN A 610 -85.31 3.45 -27.62
C ASN A 610 -85.20 2.86 -29.04
N ARG A 611 -86.09 1.91 -29.39
CA ARG A 611 -86.12 1.24 -30.71
C ARG A 611 -86.31 2.18 -31.91
N TRP A 612 -86.81 3.39 -31.69
CA TRP A 612 -87.02 4.41 -32.73
C TRP A 612 -85.86 5.43 -32.81
N GLY A 613 -84.79 5.23 -32.03
CA GLY A 613 -83.61 6.10 -32.03
C GLY A 613 -83.75 7.37 -31.18
N SER A 614 -84.83 7.51 -30.39
CA SER A 614 -84.96 8.64 -29.46
C SER A 614 -84.15 8.39 -28.18
N VAL A 615 -83.44 9.40 -27.70
CA VAL A 615 -82.69 9.34 -26.42
C VAL A 615 -83.66 9.22 -25.26
N VAL A 616 -83.46 8.21 -24.42
CA VAL A 616 -84.21 7.96 -23.18
C VAL A 616 -83.33 8.09 -21.92
N TYR A 617 -82.02 8.24 -22.09
CA TYR A 617 -81.10 8.54 -21.00
C TYR A 617 -79.80 9.14 -21.56
N ASN A 618 -79.25 10.15 -20.91
CA ASN A 618 -77.92 10.68 -21.20
C ASN A 618 -77.30 11.16 -19.89
N GLU A 619 -76.07 10.75 -19.63
CA GLU A 619 -75.31 11.21 -18.47
C GLU A 619 -73.81 11.26 -18.79
N ARG A 620 -73.18 12.37 -18.39
CA ARG A 620 -71.73 12.50 -18.26
C ARG A 620 -71.28 12.06 -16.88
N ASN A 621 -70.11 11.45 -16.80
CA ASN A 621 -69.59 10.80 -15.60
C ASN A 621 -70.60 9.78 -15.05
N TYR A 622 -71.04 8.84 -15.91
CA TYR A 622 -72.08 7.89 -15.55
C TYR A 622 -71.72 7.10 -14.28
N LYS A 623 -72.59 7.16 -13.25
CA LYS A 623 -72.33 6.58 -11.93
C LYS A 623 -73.09 5.28 -11.65
N ASN A 624 -73.21 4.41 -12.65
CA ASN A 624 -73.83 3.08 -12.50
C ASN A 624 -75.22 3.12 -11.84
N LYS A 625 -76.04 4.13 -12.19
CA LYS A 625 -77.31 4.42 -11.48
C LYS A 625 -78.58 4.26 -12.31
N TRP A 626 -78.48 3.95 -13.60
CA TRP A 626 -79.66 3.93 -14.47
C TRP A 626 -80.45 2.62 -14.30
N LYS A 627 -81.65 2.73 -13.73
CA LYS A 627 -82.60 1.64 -13.47
C LYS A 627 -83.61 1.38 -14.61
N GLY A 628 -83.31 1.79 -15.83
CA GLY A 628 -84.26 1.67 -16.94
C GLY A 628 -85.45 2.63 -16.82
N THR A 629 -85.19 3.90 -16.52
CA THR A 629 -86.20 4.97 -16.39
C THR A 629 -85.98 6.10 -17.39
N TYR A 630 -87.05 6.83 -17.71
CA TYR A 630 -87.03 8.07 -18.49
C TYR A 630 -87.89 9.12 -17.79
N ASN A 631 -87.29 10.27 -17.45
CA ASN A 631 -87.94 11.34 -16.68
C ASN A 631 -88.59 10.88 -15.36
N GLY A 632 -88.03 9.84 -14.73
CA GLY A 632 -88.55 9.26 -13.48
C GLY A 632 -89.58 8.14 -13.69
N ASP A 633 -90.15 8.01 -14.88
CA ASP A 633 -91.10 6.93 -15.21
C ASP A 633 -90.37 5.66 -15.65
N LEU A 634 -90.95 4.51 -15.30
CA LEU A 634 -90.45 3.20 -15.69
C LEU A 634 -90.58 3.01 -17.21
N LEU A 635 -89.46 2.70 -17.88
CA LEU A 635 -89.49 2.29 -19.28
C LEU A 635 -90.11 0.89 -19.42
N PRO A 636 -90.91 0.63 -20.48
CA PRO A 636 -91.43 -0.70 -20.76
C PRO A 636 -90.34 -1.77 -20.87
N ALA A 637 -90.68 -3.02 -20.54
CA ALA A 637 -89.82 -4.15 -20.81
C ALA A 637 -89.51 -4.23 -22.32
N GLY A 638 -88.25 -4.43 -22.67
CA GLY A 638 -87.80 -4.41 -24.05
C GLY A 638 -86.32 -4.07 -24.22
N THR A 639 -85.87 -4.06 -25.48
CA THR A 639 -84.49 -3.79 -25.84
C THR A 639 -84.27 -2.31 -26.14
N TYR A 640 -83.27 -1.73 -25.48
CA TYR A 640 -82.77 -0.37 -25.68
C TYR A 640 -81.33 -0.43 -26.19
N TYR A 641 -80.90 0.59 -26.91
CA TYR A 641 -79.55 0.66 -27.49
C TYR A 641 -78.74 1.72 -26.75
N TYR A 642 -77.42 1.55 -26.62
CA TYR A 642 -76.58 2.56 -25.98
C TYR A 642 -75.34 2.89 -26.81
N THR A 643 -74.81 4.09 -26.58
CA THR A 643 -73.44 4.48 -26.92
C THR A 643 -72.73 4.87 -25.63
N TYR A 644 -71.50 4.39 -25.44
CA TYR A 644 -70.65 4.72 -24.30
C TYR A 644 -69.29 5.24 -24.80
N LYS A 645 -68.95 6.48 -24.40
CA LYS A 645 -67.69 7.15 -24.73
C LYS A 645 -66.82 7.30 -23.49
N LEU A 646 -65.50 7.14 -23.60
CA LEU A 646 -64.58 7.38 -22.49
C LEU A 646 -64.34 8.87 -22.25
N LYS A 647 -64.35 9.67 -23.33
CA LYS A 647 -64.42 11.14 -23.32
C LYS A 647 -65.47 11.63 -24.33
N PRO A 648 -66.14 12.76 -24.10
CA PRO A 648 -67.20 13.23 -24.99
C PRO A 648 -66.72 13.53 -26.43
N SER A 649 -65.44 13.93 -26.56
CA SER A 649 -64.74 14.20 -27.81
C SER A 649 -64.34 12.96 -28.60
N ASP A 650 -64.45 11.76 -28.04
CA ASP A 650 -64.00 10.53 -28.70
C ASP A 650 -64.83 10.24 -29.96
N SER A 651 -64.13 9.95 -31.05
CA SER A 651 -64.71 9.49 -32.32
C SER A 651 -65.09 8.01 -32.30
N LYS A 652 -64.51 7.23 -31.38
CA LYS A 652 -64.85 5.83 -31.12
C LYS A 652 -65.71 5.73 -29.87
N CYS A 653 -66.75 4.92 -29.91
CA CYS A 653 -67.60 4.62 -28.76
C CYS A 653 -68.00 3.15 -28.76
N LYS A 654 -68.26 2.60 -27.57
CA LYS A 654 -68.86 1.27 -27.46
C LYS A 654 -70.35 1.40 -27.75
N VAL A 655 -70.83 0.61 -28.70
CA VAL A 655 -72.24 0.54 -29.05
C VAL A 655 -72.78 -0.84 -28.70
N GLY A 656 -74.00 -0.88 -28.18
CA GLY A 656 -74.60 -2.14 -27.77
C GLY A 656 -76.07 -1.99 -27.46
N TYR A 657 -76.62 -3.02 -26.84
CA TYR A 657 -78.00 -3.03 -26.37
C TYR A 657 -78.07 -3.50 -24.92
N VAL A 658 -79.13 -3.09 -24.25
CA VAL A 658 -79.51 -3.51 -22.91
C VAL A 658 -81.00 -3.87 -22.94
N THR A 659 -81.33 -5.04 -22.41
CA THR A 659 -82.70 -5.52 -22.30
C THR A 659 -83.20 -5.27 -20.89
N ILE A 660 -84.31 -4.55 -20.78
CA ILE A 660 -85.03 -4.36 -19.53
C ILE A 660 -86.03 -5.52 -19.41
N VAL A 661 -85.88 -6.33 -18.36
CA VAL A 661 -86.84 -7.35 -17.97
C VAL A 661 -87.61 -6.86 -16.75
N ARG A 662 -88.94 -7.03 -16.77
CA ARG A 662 -89.84 -6.72 -15.66
C ARG A 662 -90.83 -7.87 -15.52
N ASP A 663 -91.08 -8.29 -14.29
CA ASP A 663 -92.10 -9.29 -13.95
C ASP A 663 -93.49 -8.68 -13.76
#